data_AF-A0A8H6TCG7-F1
#
_entry.id   AF-A0A8H6TCG7-F1
#
_cell.length_a   1.000
_cell.length_b   1.000
_cell.length_c   1.000
_cell.angle_alpha   90.00
_cell.angle_beta   90.00
_cell.angle_gamma   90.00
#
_symmetry.space_group_name_H-M   'P 1'
#
loop_
_entity.id
_entity.type
_entity.pdbx_description
1 polymer ?
#
loop_
_entity_poly.entity_id
_entity_poly.type
_entity_poly.pdbx_seq_one_letter_code
_entity_poly.pdbx_strand_id
1 'polypeptide(L)'
;MSRRAVFPPLNSSDILAFQFSSWYPTFASVSIKSTIIRPTPSEFEEYLHEDGVFVPEGADDVAIESSLSDKGDGDEDEDEDAPRRTYAFPELDEKIRECIKTYGAVFPKLNFSSPQDASWVLPASSPLKCTSPADVYMLLKSSDFITHDITRASVFEGCNAPAEYQLELVLRKWYPVDKSREVRCFVRDDKLLGISQRDSNFYEFWNDPATQQKVVATVKDFWESKIRQKWTGPRDYIFDLLLTRDLTRAHIIDFNPFAPRTDALLFTYDNLAGLDGDTPELRVIDSAAHPAASSTAPANQHNMVPFEALALSSGVDIDAFAERHDAMDLETELTNQLAERAKRYITEKGMDPTTAMQTAQAELLKNNPYNPPTGDKCPVNNLPVELLTHIFQLGCQIEAEEEENGPDDGYGDDDDDEDEDDEEDALNLNDGWETDSEDGDGEADEVIEVDEDDEDVRMSSPKKKKRGKLPAPESPGGRPAPDSDSEDDEDDDFRDGEEIEDEEPFFPFQVLVSHVCKKWRSVALDDPTLWTRLRFDGHMKLPAATEWLKRSNGLPLEIYIDATHSHDHPVPDPVTSEPPSFVQSLAASMGINININMLMAQVGGPAPVVAPVQTFNPHDLPPMARPEPCLSAQDVREIMALLAPHVAQWRLFEVTVENYDRMFVVLESLAECPGAPLLEDFGLYHYEQESEETEHFQPAALSKAFLPFHGNAPNIKNAALWGVHVDWTASLSFLQNLNELELAYHVRDVRPTFETFREMITRSPQLTHLSLCFSGPTGDLEVIEIPTLQKLVLCYLERDYIKPLVGSFVLPALEELTLDLADEDFTEFAEQLAGRGKGLSRSLLAGLTRFKIDGLPCSDAAAALVFGQLENVHKLLLNCDFLDEEERERFYKLLLKASPVSATTPMYLPKLDFLRIAGLDGDELQTLVKARKAMKVPLAQLWVSTRDEVDSKDDEWLKKNVETFDYYEPSDESDLEMDDEIEGEEMDQD
;
A
#
# COMPACT_ATOMS: atom_id res chain seq x y z
N MET A 1 24.23 36.68 35.81
CA MET A 1 23.72 35.48 36.53
C MET A 1 24.72 34.35 36.35
N SER A 2 24.67 33.30 37.18
CA SER A 2 25.35 32.04 36.82
C SER A 2 24.61 31.40 35.64
N ARG A 3 25.30 30.76 34.70
CA ARG A 3 24.60 29.91 33.73
C ARG A 3 23.99 28.73 34.48
N ARG A 4 22.72 28.42 34.18
CA ARG A 4 22.05 27.19 34.62
C ARG A 4 22.80 26.00 34.03
N ALA A 5 22.95 24.91 34.79
CA ALA A 5 23.51 23.68 34.22
C ALA A 5 22.49 23.09 33.22
N VAL A 6 22.96 22.70 32.04
CA VAL A 6 22.08 22.21 30.97
C VAL A 6 21.32 20.96 31.44
N PHE A 7 21.98 20.07 32.18
CA PHE A 7 21.39 18.86 32.76
C PHE A 7 21.36 18.93 34.30
N PRO A 8 20.39 18.28 34.97
CA PRO A 8 20.41 18.05 36.41
C PRO A 8 21.49 17.01 36.80
N PRO A 9 21.96 16.99 38.07
CA PRO A 9 22.78 15.89 38.57
C PRO A 9 21.92 14.65 38.83
N LEU A 10 22.26 13.53 38.20
CA LEU A 10 21.53 12.27 38.33
C LEU A 10 22.10 11.40 39.47
N ASN A 11 21.20 10.72 40.17
CA ASN A 11 21.52 9.67 41.14
C ASN A 11 20.77 8.39 40.74
N SER A 12 21.23 7.21 41.18
CA SER A 12 20.57 5.95 40.80
C SER A 12 19.14 5.83 41.31
N SER A 13 18.76 6.57 42.37
CA SER A 13 17.35 6.72 42.80
C SER A 13 16.48 7.45 41.78
N ASP A 14 17.08 8.34 41.02
CA ASP A 14 16.42 9.22 40.07
C ASP A 14 16.20 8.44 38.76
N ILE A 15 17.20 7.64 38.35
CA ILE A 15 17.07 6.66 37.26
C ILE A 15 15.99 5.62 37.58
N LEU A 16 16.03 4.99 38.77
CA LEU A 16 15.04 3.98 39.16
C LEU A 16 13.59 4.50 39.22
N ALA A 17 13.35 5.82 39.22
CA ALA A 17 12.00 6.38 39.11
C ALA A 17 11.40 6.28 37.68
N PHE A 18 12.25 6.13 36.66
CA PHE A 18 11.86 5.93 35.26
C PHE A 18 11.62 4.46 34.88
N GLN A 19 11.99 3.54 35.77
CA GLN A 19 11.73 2.11 35.60
C GLN A 19 10.22 1.86 35.46
N PHE A 20 9.81 1.01 34.51
CA PHE A 20 8.40 0.81 34.18
C PHE A 20 7.55 0.46 35.40
N SER A 21 8.00 -0.45 36.27
CA SER A 21 7.31 -0.79 37.54
C SER A 21 7.26 0.34 38.58
N SER A 22 8.11 1.36 38.50
CA SER A 22 8.07 2.52 39.38
C SER A 22 6.97 3.51 39.02
N TRP A 23 6.67 3.69 37.72
CA TRP A 23 5.67 4.66 37.26
C TRP A 23 4.34 4.02 36.85
N TYR A 24 4.36 2.88 36.15
CA TYR A 24 3.16 2.29 35.54
C TYR A 24 1.99 2.08 36.52
N PRO A 25 2.18 1.54 37.75
CA PRO A 25 1.06 1.37 38.70
C PRO A 25 0.34 2.67 39.11
N THR A 26 0.97 3.83 38.92
CA THR A 26 0.38 5.16 39.19
C THR A 26 -0.41 5.71 37.99
N PHE A 27 -0.08 5.24 36.79
CA PHE A 27 -0.51 5.77 35.49
C PHE A 27 -1.25 4.78 34.58
N ALA A 28 -1.42 3.51 34.99
CA ALA A 28 -2.05 2.46 34.20
C ALA A 28 -3.44 2.85 33.64
N SER A 29 -4.24 3.63 34.37
CA SER A 29 -5.54 4.14 33.91
C SER A 29 -5.48 5.23 32.83
N VAL A 30 -4.28 5.59 32.35
CA VAL A 30 -4.00 6.56 31.28
C VAL A 30 -2.77 6.12 30.45
N SER A 31 -2.47 4.82 30.44
CA SER A 31 -1.43 4.17 29.65
C SER A 31 -2.04 2.95 28.96
N ILE A 32 -1.35 2.39 27.96
CA ILE A 32 -1.75 1.12 27.33
C ILE A 32 -1.78 -0.01 28.39
N LYS A 33 -2.68 -1.00 28.27
CA LYS A 33 -2.73 -2.20 29.13
C LYS A 33 -1.34 -2.89 29.10
N SER A 34 -0.77 -3.24 30.26
CA SER A 34 0.57 -3.85 30.35
C SER A 34 0.75 -4.65 31.64
N THR A 35 1.35 -5.84 31.54
CA THR A 35 1.70 -6.71 32.67
C THR A 35 3.21 -6.69 32.92
N ILE A 36 3.62 -6.77 34.19
CA ILE A 36 5.01 -6.68 34.63
C ILE A 36 5.38 -8.00 35.31
N ILE A 37 6.25 -8.78 34.67
CA ILE A 37 6.76 -10.04 35.19
C ILE A 37 8.07 -9.76 35.93
N ARG A 38 8.00 -9.83 37.27
CA ARG A 38 9.13 -9.59 38.17
C ARG A 38 9.02 -10.44 39.45
N PRO A 39 10.12 -11.04 39.95
CA PRO A 39 11.45 -11.11 39.32
C PRO A 39 11.44 -11.99 38.07
N THR A 40 12.36 -11.70 37.14
CA THR A 40 12.72 -12.63 36.07
C THR A 40 13.52 -13.83 36.63
N PRO A 41 13.63 -14.95 35.88
CA PRO A 41 14.52 -16.06 36.23
C PRO A 41 15.97 -15.60 36.41
N SER A 42 16.72 -16.19 37.34
CA SER A 42 18.11 -15.78 37.60
C SER A 42 19.06 -16.03 36.43
N GLU A 43 18.74 -16.97 35.55
CA GLU A 43 19.50 -17.28 34.33
C GLU A 43 18.99 -16.50 33.11
N PHE A 44 17.95 -15.66 33.24
CA PHE A 44 17.44 -14.83 32.14
C PHE A 44 18.37 -13.66 31.80
N GLU A 45 19.03 -13.07 32.81
CA GLU A 45 20.12 -12.10 32.60
C GLU A 45 21.29 -12.79 31.87
N GLU A 46 21.66 -14.01 32.28
CA GLU A 46 22.74 -14.78 31.63
C GLU A 46 22.41 -15.16 30.18
N TYR A 47 21.16 -15.54 29.89
CA TYR A 47 20.65 -15.83 28.53
C TYR A 47 20.70 -14.62 27.59
N LEU A 48 20.30 -13.44 28.05
CA LEU A 48 20.35 -12.22 27.25
C LEU A 48 21.80 -11.72 27.02
N HIS A 49 22.75 -12.08 27.88
CA HIS A 49 24.18 -11.79 27.72
C HIS A 49 24.97 -12.84 26.91
N GLU A 50 24.37 -13.96 26.47
CA GLU A 50 25.07 -15.00 25.69
C GLU A 50 25.03 -14.71 24.17
N ASP A 51 26.16 -14.78 23.48
CA ASP A 51 26.27 -14.36 22.07
C ASP A 51 25.52 -15.28 21.09
N GLY A 52 24.96 -14.68 20.04
CA GLY A 52 24.20 -15.37 18.98
C GLY A 52 22.73 -15.63 19.34
N VAL A 53 21.83 -15.57 18.36
CA VAL A 53 20.38 -15.65 18.57
C VAL A 53 19.89 -17.10 18.57
N PHE A 54 19.18 -17.50 19.63
CA PHE A 54 18.56 -18.81 19.83
C PHE A 54 17.43 -18.71 20.88
N VAL A 55 16.48 -19.65 20.83
CA VAL A 55 15.27 -19.68 21.68
C VAL A 55 15.44 -20.70 22.84
N PRO A 56 14.86 -20.44 24.04
CA PRO A 56 14.84 -21.41 25.15
C PRO A 56 13.96 -22.66 24.88
N GLU A 57 14.37 -23.82 25.40
CA GLU A 57 13.62 -25.08 25.29
C GLU A 57 12.21 -24.94 25.95
N GLY A 58 11.15 -25.11 25.16
CA GLY A 58 9.75 -25.05 25.60
C GLY A 58 9.03 -23.73 25.36
N ALA A 59 9.69 -22.76 24.73
CA ALA A 59 9.07 -21.51 24.28
C ALA A 59 8.19 -21.69 23.03
N ASP A 60 8.49 -22.66 22.16
CA ASP A 60 7.72 -22.97 20.96
C ASP A 60 6.40 -23.67 21.31
N ASP A 61 5.29 -23.21 20.72
CA ASP A 61 3.97 -23.84 20.87
C ASP A 61 3.65 -24.86 19.76
N VAL A 62 4.38 -24.83 18.63
CA VAL A 62 4.32 -25.87 17.61
C VAL A 62 5.26 -27.00 18.00
N ALA A 63 4.69 -28.16 18.32
CA ALA A 63 5.45 -29.40 18.48
C ALA A 63 5.91 -29.94 17.11
N ILE A 64 6.89 -29.28 16.49
CA ILE A 64 7.58 -29.79 15.30
C ILE A 64 8.29 -31.09 15.69
N GLU A 65 7.70 -32.25 15.39
CA GLU A 65 8.42 -33.52 15.46
C GLU A 65 9.55 -33.47 14.42
N SER A 66 10.75 -33.15 14.89
CA SER A 66 11.97 -33.12 14.08
C SER A 66 12.22 -34.51 13.47
N SER A 67 11.76 -34.69 12.23
CA SER A 67 11.70 -36.00 11.54
C SER A 67 13.08 -36.58 11.20
N LEU A 68 14.14 -35.82 11.46
CA LEU A 68 15.53 -36.28 11.48
C LEU A 68 15.94 -36.76 12.89
N SER A 69 15.25 -37.78 13.40
CA SER A 69 15.70 -38.47 14.63
C SER A 69 17.02 -39.21 14.38
N ASP A 70 18.13 -38.71 14.93
CA ASP A 70 19.45 -39.31 14.75
C ASP A 70 19.49 -40.80 15.17
N LYS A 71 19.93 -41.64 14.22
CA LYS A 71 20.35 -43.03 14.40
C LYS A 71 21.51 -43.35 13.46
N GLY A 72 22.64 -42.70 13.69
CA GLY A 72 23.82 -42.79 12.85
C GLY A 72 24.52 -44.17 12.79
N ASP A 73 25.36 -44.27 11.75
CA ASP A 73 26.52 -45.16 11.55
C ASP A 73 27.17 -44.61 10.25
N GLY A 74 28.32 -43.94 10.22
CA GLY A 74 29.23 -43.53 11.29
C GLY A 74 30.67 -43.51 10.74
N ASP A 75 31.30 -42.34 10.67
CA ASP A 75 32.74 -42.15 10.46
C ASP A 75 33.15 -40.83 11.14
N GLU A 76 34.27 -40.83 11.86
CA GLU A 76 34.72 -39.76 12.76
C GLU A 76 35.72 -38.82 12.07
N ASP A 77 35.45 -37.51 12.06
CA ASP A 77 36.47 -36.45 11.95
C ASP A 77 36.07 -35.33 12.95
N GLU A 78 36.84 -35.19 14.03
CA GLU A 78 36.60 -34.24 15.13
C GLU A 78 37.23 -32.87 14.83
N ASP A 79 36.46 -31.79 14.90
CA ASP A 79 36.94 -30.45 15.26
C ASP A 79 36.04 -29.93 16.42
N GLU A 80 36.65 -29.38 17.47
CA GLU A 80 35.99 -29.15 18.77
C GLU A 80 35.26 -27.79 18.87
N ASP A 81 33.96 -27.75 18.57
CA ASP A 81 33.07 -26.70 19.10
C ASP A 81 32.50 -27.11 20.46
N ALA A 82 32.46 -26.17 21.41
CA ALA A 82 31.97 -26.43 22.76
C ALA A 82 30.43 -26.47 22.78
N PRO A 83 29.80 -27.35 23.60
CA PRO A 83 28.34 -27.40 23.69
C PRO A 83 27.79 -26.07 24.26
N ARG A 84 26.98 -25.37 23.46
CA ARG A 84 26.19 -24.20 23.87
C ARG A 84 25.34 -24.54 25.10
N ARG A 85 25.10 -23.56 25.97
CA ARG A 85 24.28 -23.77 27.18
C ARG A 85 22.80 -23.73 26.79
N THR A 86 22.06 -24.80 27.08
CA THR A 86 20.62 -24.78 26.91
C THR A 86 19.94 -24.10 28.09
N TYR A 87 18.91 -23.31 27.78
CA TYR A 87 18.08 -22.58 28.74
C TYR A 87 16.63 -23.01 28.57
N ALA A 88 15.86 -22.99 29.65
CA ALA A 88 14.42 -23.26 29.64
C ALA A 88 13.77 -22.44 30.76
N PHE A 89 12.66 -21.75 30.49
CA PHE A 89 12.07 -20.82 31.45
C PHE A 89 10.57 -21.10 31.68
N PRO A 90 10.12 -22.33 32.01
CA PRO A 90 8.70 -22.70 31.99
C PRO A 90 7.79 -21.81 32.85
N GLU A 91 8.25 -21.32 34.01
CA GLU A 91 7.49 -20.37 34.83
C GLU A 91 7.40 -18.96 34.22
N LEU A 92 8.26 -18.59 33.28
CA LEU A 92 8.20 -17.34 32.50
C LEU A 92 7.37 -17.56 31.24
N ASP A 93 7.58 -18.67 30.52
CA ASP A 93 6.86 -19.02 29.30
C ASP A 93 5.35 -19.16 29.56
N GLU A 94 4.95 -19.77 30.68
CA GLU A 94 3.55 -19.84 31.14
C GLU A 94 2.96 -18.43 31.35
N LYS A 95 3.72 -17.50 31.96
CA LYS A 95 3.27 -16.12 32.17
C LYS A 95 3.23 -15.28 30.89
N ILE A 96 4.12 -15.55 29.93
CA ILE A 96 4.09 -14.91 28.61
C ILE A 96 2.81 -15.37 27.88
N ARG A 97 2.53 -16.68 27.84
CA ARG A 97 1.29 -17.25 27.29
C ARG A 97 0.03 -16.72 27.98
N GLU A 98 0.03 -16.59 29.31
CA GLU A 98 -1.07 -15.94 30.06
C GLU A 98 -1.30 -14.48 29.61
N CYS A 99 -0.23 -13.71 29.39
CA CYS A 99 -0.33 -12.32 28.95
C CYS A 99 -0.82 -12.19 27.50
N ILE A 100 -0.29 -13.02 26.59
CA ILE A 100 -0.73 -13.13 25.19
C ILE A 100 -2.23 -13.45 25.15
N LYS A 101 -2.65 -14.53 25.81
CA LYS A 101 -4.08 -14.90 25.92
C LYS A 101 -4.97 -13.82 26.56
N THR A 102 -4.42 -12.93 27.38
CA THR A 102 -5.19 -11.81 27.99
C THR A 102 -5.26 -10.58 27.07
N TYR A 103 -4.43 -10.51 26.02
CA TYR A 103 -4.23 -9.31 25.21
C TYR A 103 -4.36 -9.54 23.68
N GLY A 104 -4.50 -10.77 23.19
CA GLY A 104 -4.33 -11.13 21.78
C GLY A 104 -2.84 -11.25 21.47
N ALA A 105 -2.20 -10.11 21.19
CA ALA A 105 -0.75 -10.01 20.98
C ALA A 105 -0.06 -9.07 21.99
N VAL A 106 1.26 -9.21 22.16
CA VAL A 106 2.06 -8.40 23.10
C VAL A 106 3.27 -7.74 22.46
N PHE A 107 3.61 -6.55 22.97
CA PHE A 107 4.88 -5.88 22.71
C PHE A 107 5.76 -5.97 23.97
N PRO A 108 6.93 -6.65 23.91
CA PRO A 108 7.82 -6.78 25.05
C PRO A 108 8.71 -5.55 25.24
N LYS A 109 9.00 -5.19 26.49
CA LYS A 109 10.09 -4.27 26.86
C LYS A 109 10.75 -4.69 28.17
N LEU A 110 11.94 -4.18 28.47
CA LEU A 110 12.54 -4.31 29.79
C LEU A 110 12.27 -3.05 30.64
N ASN A 111 13.08 -2.87 31.70
CA ASN A 111 12.98 -1.85 32.72
C ASN A 111 12.77 -0.42 32.17
N PHE A 112 13.44 -0.08 31.06
CA PHE A 112 13.42 1.23 30.40
C PHE A 112 13.34 1.09 28.87
N SER A 113 14.20 0.27 28.26
CA SER A 113 14.29 0.10 26.81
C SER A 113 13.21 -0.83 26.26
N SER A 114 12.75 -0.53 25.05
CA SER A 114 11.92 -1.41 24.22
C SER A 114 12.69 -1.76 22.92
N PRO A 115 12.53 -2.97 22.35
CA PRO A 115 13.33 -3.47 21.23
C PRO A 115 12.87 -2.94 19.86
N GLN A 116 12.68 -1.63 19.73
CA GLN A 116 12.21 -0.98 18.50
C GLN A 116 13.21 -1.08 17.34
N ASP A 117 14.48 -1.34 17.65
CA ASP A 117 15.58 -1.59 16.73
C ASP A 117 15.66 -3.05 16.23
N ALA A 118 14.82 -3.94 16.78
CA ALA A 118 14.72 -5.35 16.39
C ALA A 118 13.44 -5.65 15.57
N SER A 119 12.74 -4.63 15.05
CA SER A 119 11.48 -4.82 14.29
C SER A 119 11.58 -5.80 13.12
N TRP A 120 12.77 -5.90 12.50
CA TRP A 120 13.14 -6.79 11.40
C TRP A 120 13.18 -8.29 11.76
N VAL A 121 13.08 -8.66 13.03
CA VAL A 121 13.15 -10.07 13.50
C VAL A 121 11.84 -10.82 13.29
N LEU A 122 10.73 -10.09 13.23
CA LEU A 122 9.37 -10.62 13.04
C LEU A 122 8.86 -10.17 11.66
N PRO A 123 7.78 -10.76 11.11
CA PRO A 123 7.30 -10.45 9.76
C PRO A 123 7.01 -8.97 9.53
N ALA A 124 7.22 -8.50 8.30
CA ALA A 124 7.05 -7.09 7.93
C ALA A 124 5.59 -6.60 8.05
N SER A 125 4.61 -7.51 7.91
CA SER A 125 3.18 -7.26 8.16
C SER A 125 2.83 -7.07 9.66
N SER A 126 3.67 -7.58 10.57
CA SER A 126 3.38 -7.61 12.01
C SER A 126 4.59 -7.21 12.88
N PRO A 127 5.27 -6.08 12.60
CA PRO A 127 6.50 -5.71 13.26
C PRO A 127 6.27 -5.48 14.75
N LEU A 128 7.13 -6.08 15.58
CA LEU A 128 7.05 -6.02 17.05
C LEU A 128 5.79 -6.68 17.67
N LYS A 129 4.95 -7.39 16.89
CA LYS A 129 3.79 -8.18 17.37
C LYS A 129 4.27 -9.56 17.83
N CYS A 130 4.32 -9.82 19.14
CA CYS A 130 4.62 -11.15 19.66
C CYS A 130 3.33 -11.92 19.98
N THR A 131 3.17 -13.12 19.43
CA THR A 131 2.04 -14.04 19.65
C THR A 131 2.49 -15.33 20.35
N SER A 132 3.78 -15.54 20.53
CA SER A 132 4.39 -16.67 21.25
C SER A 132 5.48 -16.21 22.26
N PRO A 133 5.90 -17.08 23.20
CA PRO A 133 7.11 -16.85 23.99
C PRO A 133 8.40 -16.80 23.15
N ALA A 134 8.45 -17.53 22.03
CA ALA A 134 9.61 -17.53 21.15
C ALA A 134 9.87 -16.13 20.57
N ASP A 135 8.83 -15.44 20.08
CA ASP A 135 8.94 -14.09 19.51
C ASP A 135 9.46 -13.09 20.55
N VAL A 136 8.95 -13.18 21.79
CA VAL A 136 9.39 -12.33 22.91
C VAL A 136 10.88 -12.54 23.19
N TYR A 137 11.37 -13.77 23.14
CA TYR A 137 12.79 -14.07 23.36
C TYR A 137 13.66 -13.67 22.17
N MET A 138 13.21 -13.91 20.93
CA MET A 138 13.90 -13.49 19.71
C MET A 138 14.06 -11.96 19.65
N LEU A 139 12.97 -11.23 19.85
CA LEU A 139 12.93 -9.77 19.72
C LEU A 139 13.76 -9.05 20.80
N LEU A 140 13.78 -9.58 22.03
CA LEU A 140 14.62 -9.04 23.10
C LEU A 140 16.11 -9.37 22.93
N LYS A 141 16.44 -10.48 22.26
CA LYS A 141 17.82 -10.97 22.10
C LYS A 141 18.53 -10.38 20.88
N SER A 142 17.77 -9.84 19.92
CA SER A 142 18.27 -9.19 18.71
C SER A 142 18.25 -7.65 18.78
N SER A 143 18.13 -7.07 19.97
CA SER A 143 18.05 -5.61 20.20
C SER A 143 19.23 -5.07 20.98
N ASP A 144 19.95 -4.10 20.41
CA ASP A 144 21.01 -3.36 21.11
C ASP A 144 20.44 -2.35 22.11
N PHE A 145 19.20 -1.87 21.90
CA PHE A 145 18.49 -1.08 22.91
C PHE A 145 18.28 -1.88 24.20
N ILE A 146 18.07 -3.20 24.12
CA ILE A 146 17.97 -4.09 25.27
C ILE A 146 19.34 -4.33 25.96
N THR A 147 20.45 -4.34 25.21
CA THR A 147 21.82 -4.45 25.74
C THR A 147 22.17 -3.39 26.80
N HIS A 148 21.55 -2.19 26.71
CA HIS A 148 21.63 -1.16 27.75
C HIS A 148 21.06 -1.63 29.10
N ASP A 149 19.87 -2.22 29.10
CA ASP A 149 19.08 -2.52 30.30
C ASP A 149 19.60 -3.75 31.06
N ILE A 150 20.13 -4.74 30.34
CA ILE A 150 20.81 -5.90 30.94
C ILE A 150 22.16 -5.53 31.56
N THR A 151 22.72 -4.36 31.23
CA THR A 151 24.03 -3.92 31.72
C THR A 151 23.89 -2.86 32.82
N ARG A 152 23.89 -3.29 34.08
CA ARG A 152 23.79 -2.39 35.27
C ARG A 152 24.82 -1.25 35.30
N ALA A 153 25.96 -1.39 34.64
CA ALA A 153 26.95 -0.32 34.49
C ALA A 153 26.50 0.79 33.52
N SER A 154 25.74 0.43 32.48
CA SER A 154 25.16 1.36 31.49
C SER A 154 23.95 2.09 32.06
N VAL A 155 23.02 1.35 32.67
CA VAL A 155 21.82 1.89 33.36
C VAL A 155 22.16 3.02 34.35
N PHE A 156 23.29 2.91 35.05
CA PHE A 156 23.74 3.90 36.03
C PHE A 156 24.95 4.72 35.58
N GLU A 157 25.20 4.86 34.27
CA GLU A 157 26.23 5.78 33.79
C GLU A 157 25.95 7.23 34.28
N GLY A 158 27.01 7.93 34.66
CA GLY A 158 26.93 9.28 35.24
C GLY A 158 26.35 9.38 36.65
N CYS A 159 25.83 8.29 37.24
CA CYS A 159 25.26 8.30 38.58
C CYS A 159 26.33 8.22 39.70
N ASN A 160 26.08 8.92 40.81
CA ASN A 160 27.06 9.10 41.89
C ASN A 160 27.29 7.89 42.81
N ALA A 161 26.38 6.91 42.85
CA ALA A 161 26.50 5.69 43.67
C ALA A 161 25.55 4.59 43.17
N PRO A 162 25.99 3.32 43.03
CA PRO A 162 25.17 2.25 42.47
C PRO A 162 24.03 1.83 43.40
N ALA A 163 22.80 1.79 42.88
CA ALA A 163 21.64 1.22 43.56
C ALA A 163 21.47 -0.28 43.24
N GLU A 164 20.65 -0.98 44.03
CA GLU A 164 20.19 -2.33 43.71
C GLU A 164 19.29 -2.29 42.48
N TYR A 165 19.44 -3.25 41.58
CA TYR A 165 18.79 -3.32 40.28
C TYR A 165 18.54 -4.79 39.93
N GLN A 166 17.43 -5.04 39.25
CA GLN A 166 16.92 -6.35 38.86
C GLN A 166 16.14 -6.14 37.57
N LEU A 167 16.28 -7.06 36.62
CA LEU A 167 15.48 -7.02 35.40
C LEU A 167 13.98 -7.29 35.69
N GLU A 168 13.14 -6.72 34.84
CA GLU A 168 11.71 -7.03 34.75
C GLU A 168 11.32 -7.14 33.28
N LEU A 169 10.56 -8.18 32.94
CA LEU A 169 9.95 -8.30 31.61
C LEU A 169 8.59 -7.62 31.65
N VAL A 170 8.35 -6.68 30.76
CA VAL A 170 7.08 -5.97 30.62
C VAL A 170 6.44 -6.40 29.31
N LEU A 171 5.19 -6.85 29.36
CA LEU A 171 4.39 -7.22 28.20
C LEU A 171 3.22 -6.24 28.09
N ARG A 172 3.27 -5.35 27.10
CA ARG A 172 2.20 -4.39 26.76
C ARG A 172 1.24 -5.05 25.78
N LYS A 173 -0.09 -4.85 25.86
CA LYS A 173 -1.00 -5.25 24.77
C LYS A 173 -0.54 -4.53 23.49
N TRP A 174 -0.26 -5.30 22.44
CA TRP A 174 0.10 -4.74 21.14
C TRP A 174 -1.11 -4.04 20.52
N TYR A 175 -0.85 -2.99 19.76
CA TYR A 175 -1.80 -2.20 18.99
C TYR A 175 -1.04 -1.58 17.82
N PRO A 176 -1.68 -1.36 16.65
CA PRO A 176 -1.12 -0.51 15.61
C PRO A 176 -0.97 0.92 16.14
N VAL A 177 0.27 1.35 16.37
CA VAL A 177 0.59 2.71 16.85
C VAL A 177 0.97 3.59 15.67
N ASP A 178 -0.01 4.35 15.19
CA ASP A 178 0.17 5.51 14.33
C ASP A 178 1.19 6.49 14.95
N LYS A 179 2.37 6.56 14.33
CA LYS A 179 3.53 7.33 14.77
C LYS A 179 3.32 8.83 14.63
N SER A 180 2.46 9.29 13.71
CA SER A 180 2.20 10.70 13.46
C SER A 180 1.68 11.43 14.70
N ARG A 181 0.94 10.70 15.55
CA ARG A 181 0.32 11.17 16.79
C ARG A 181 1.18 10.97 18.04
N GLU A 182 2.42 10.50 17.93
CA GLU A 182 3.36 10.47 19.06
C GLU A 182 4.06 11.82 19.28
N VAL A 183 4.12 12.26 20.54
CA VAL A 183 4.81 13.50 20.96
C VAL A 183 5.65 13.32 22.22
N ARG A 184 6.89 13.82 22.18
CA ARG A 184 7.84 13.85 23.31
C ARG A 184 7.75 15.18 24.06
N CYS A 185 7.51 15.10 25.37
CA CYS A 185 7.21 16.25 26.22
C CYS A 185 8.31 16.49 27.27
N PHE A 186 8.84 17.72 27.32
CA PHE A 186 10.01 18.07 28.14
C PHE A 186 9.60 18.87 29.39
N VAL A 187 9.83 18.31 30.59
CA VAL A 187 9.50 18.93 31.88
C VAL A 187 10.75 19.32 32.66
N ARG A 188 10.75 20.53 33.22
CA ARG A 188 11.86 21.03 34.04
C ARG A 188 11.42 21.97 35.14
N ASP A 189 12.01 21.88 36.33
CA ASP A 189 11.65 22.69 37.50
C ASP A 189 10.13 22.66 37.83
N ASP A 190 9.43 21.57 37.51
CA ASP A 190 7.95 21.48 37.59
C ASP A 190 7.22 22.46 36.62
N LYS A 191 7.77 22.64 35.41
CA LYS A 191 7.13 23.26 34.23
C LYS A 191 7.28 22.38 32.99
N LEU A 192 6.21 22.15 32.23
CA LEU A 192 6.29 21.69 30.85
C LEU A 192 6.87 22.82 29.97
N LEU A 193 8.02 22.58 29.34
CA LEU A 193 8.78 23.58 28.57
C LEU A 193 8.50 23.50 27.07
N GLY A 194 8.37 22.29 26.52
CA GLY A 194 8.23 22.07 25.10
C GLY A 194 7.67 20.69 24.77
N ILE A 195 7.17 20.57 23.55
CA ILE A 195 6.55 19.40 22.95
C ILE A 195 7.22 19.23 21.58
N SER A 196 7.77 18.06 21.29
CA SER A 196 8.26 17.70 19.95
C SER A 196 7.33 16.64 19.37
N GLN A 197 7.04 16.72 18.08
CA GLN A 197 6.73 15.52 17.28
C GLN A 197 7.80 14.44 17.58
N ARG A 198 7.37 13.19 17.77
CA ARG A 198 8.27 12.08 18.13
C ARG A 198 8.91 11.43 16.92
N ASP A 199 8.15 11.32 15.83
CA ASP A 199 8.58 10.74 14.56
C ASP A 199 9.36 11.75 13.69
N SER A 200 10.07 11.26 12.68
CA SER A 200 10.90 12.03 11.74
C SER A 200 10.21 12.36 10.41
N ASN A 201 9.05 11.77 10.11
CA ASN A 201 8.34 12.02 8.86
C ASN A 201 7.64 13.39 8.86
N PHE A 202 7.30 13.89 7.67
CA PHE A 202 6.40 15.04 7.52
C PHE A 202 4.95 14.53 7.45
N TYR A 203 4.02 15.26 8.07
CA TYR A 203 2.58 15.01 7.97
C TYR A 203 1.87 16.37 7.89
N GLU A 204 0.97 16.58 6.92
CA GLU A 204 0.48 17.95 6.67
C GLU A 204 -0.35 18.51 7.84
N PHE A 205 -1.12 17.68 8.54
CA PHE A 205 -2.00 18.13 9.64
C PHE A 205 -1.24 18.85 10.78
N TRP A 206 0.07 18.58 10.97
CA TRP A 206 0.88 19.27 11.97
C TRP A 206 1.13 20.75 11.64
N ASN A 207 0.97 21.17 10.38
CA ASN A 207 1.14 22.57 9.97
C ASN A 207 -0.09 23.45 10.24
N ASP A 208 -1.28 22.88 10.47
CA ASP A 208 -2.48 23.68 10.80
C ASP A 208 -2.31 24.40 12.16
N PRO A 209 -2.37 25.74 12.20
CA PRO A 209 -2.29 26.50 13.45
C PRO A 209 -3.38 26.17 14.47
N ALA A 210 -4.57 25.72 14.05
CA ALA A 210 -5.62 25.31 15.00
C ALA A 210 -5.28 23.97 15.68
N THR A 211 -4.78 23.00 14.91
CA THR A 211 -4.29 21.70 15.38
C THR A 211 -3.07 21.84 16.28
N GLN A 212 -2.10 22.69 15.94
CA GLN A 212 -0.99 23.03 16.84
C GLN A 212 -1.48 23.59 18.19
N GLN A 213 -2.47 24.50 18.18
CA GLN A 213 -3.06 25.04 19.41
C GLN A 213 -3.84 24.00 20.21
N LYS A 214 -4.57 23.12 19.52
CA LYS A 214 -5.35 22.00 20.08
C LYS A 214 -4.43 21.02 20.82
N VAL A 215 -3.34 20.58 20.19
CA VAL A 215 -2.36 19.67 20.81
C VAL A 215 -1.64 20.34 21.99
N VAL A 216 -1.20 21.60 21.85
CA VAL A 216 -0.57 22.34 22.97
C VAL A 216 -1.52 22.44 24.18
N ALA A 217 -2.82 22.62 23.96
CA ALA A 217 -3.82 22.61 25.03
C ALA A 217 -3.99 21.20 25.62
N THR A 218 -4.28 20.18 24.80
CA THR A 218 -4.48 18.78 25.21
C THR A 218 -3.31 18.27 26.06
N VAL A 219 -2.07 18.42 25.57
CA VAL A 219 -0.86 17.93 26.25
C VAL A 219 -0.62 18.68 27.56
N LYS A 220 -0.85 20.00 27.60
CA LYS A 220 -0.69 20.79 28.83
C LYS A 220 -1.73 20.42 29.88
N ASP A 221 -3.01 20.33 29.52
CA ASP A 221 -4.09 19.98 30.45
C ASP A 221 -3.95 18.52 30.92
N PHE A 222 -3.50 17.61 30.06
CA PHE A 222 -3.14 16.23 30.44
C PHE A 222 -1.97 16.21 31.42
N TRP A 223 -0.90 16.97 31.18
CA TRP A 223 0.22 17.09 32.11
C TRP A 223 -0.22 17.65 33.47
N GLU A 224 -0.94 18.77 33.52
CA GLU A 224 -1.35 19.42 34.77
C GLU A 224 -2.38 18.59 35.58
N SER A 225 -3.27 17.85 34.90
CA SER A 225 -4.36 17.09 35.54
C SER A 225 -4.06 15.61 35.81
N LYS A 226 -3.27 14.94 34.96
CA LYS A 226 -2.98 13.49 35.06
C LYS A 226 -1.57 13.21 35.60
N ILE A 227 -0.55 13.90 35.08
CA ILE A 227 0.87 13.59 35.38
C ILE A 227 1.36 14.33 36.61
N ARG A 228 1.40 15.66 36.55
CA ARG A 228 2.16 16.55 37.45
C ARG A 228 1.89 16.34 38.94
N GLN A 229 0.64 16.06 39.29
CA GLN A 229 0.20 15.87 40.69
C GLN A 229 0.43 14.44 41.21
N LYS A 230 0.63 13.48 40.31
CA LYS A 230 0.87 12.06 40.62
C LYS A 230 2.35 11.67 40.55
N TRP A 231 3.15 12.37 39.74
CA TRP A 231 4.56 12.04 39.50
C TRP A 231 5.40 12.17 40.78
N THR A 232 5.99 11.06 41.23
CA THR A 232 6.81 10.98 42.44
C THR A 232 8.33 10.97 42.18
N GLY A 233 8.75 11.04 40.91
CA GLY A 233 10.14 11.01 40.49
C GLY A 233 10.84 12.38 40.51
N PRO A 234 11.95 12.53 39.76
CA PRO A 234 12.69 13.78 39.61
C PRO A 234 11.85 14.94 39.05
N ARG A 235 12.24 16.18 39.36
CA ARG A 235 11.56 17.41 38.88
C ARG A 235 11.83 17.78 37.42
N ASP A 236 12.93 17.23 36.89
CA ASP A 236 13.40 17.41 35.51
C ASP A 236 13.24 16.02 34.86
N TYR A 237 12.29 15.89 33.93
CA TYR A 237 11.93 14.62 33.30
C TYR A 237 11.37 14.82 31.88
N ILE A 238 11.32 13.74 31.12
CA ILE A 238 10.72 13.65 29.79
C ILE A 238 9.61 12.61 29.87
N PHE A 239 8.52 12.80 29.12
CA PHE A 239 7.47 11.79 28.98
C PHE A 239 6.94 11.79 27.54
N ASP A 240 6.60 10.60 27.05
CA ASP A 240 6.15 10.40 25.69
C ASP A 240 4.66 10.06 25.69
N LEU A 241 3.90 10.68 24.78
CA LEU A 241 2.45 10.52 24.65
C LEU A 241 2.07 10.06 23.26
N LEU A 242 1.06 9.20 23.17
CA LEU A 242 0.28 8.96 21.95
C LEU A 242 -1.05 9.70 22.07
N LEU A 243 -1.35 10.58 21.12
CA LEU A 243 -2.61 11.31 21.05
C LEU A 243 -3.71 10.43 20.42
N THR A 244 -4.97 10.60 20.82
CA THR A 244 -6.11 9.96 20.14
C THR A 244 -6.33 10.54 18.73
N ARG A 245 -7.02 9.83 17.83
CA ARG A 245 -7.33 10.30 16.45
C ARG A 245 -7.91 11.73 16.46
N ASP A 246 -8.82 12.02 17.39
CA ASP A 246 -9.45 13.34 17.57
C ASP A 246 -8.54 14.43 18.21
N LEU A 247 -7.31 14.09 18.61
CA LEU A 247 -6.34 14.94 19.31
C LEU A 247 -6.83 15.59 20.64
N THR A 248 -7.93 15.10 21.24
CA THR A 248 -8.47 15.65 22.51
C THR A 248 -8.00 14.91 23.76
N ARG A 249 -7.46 13.70 23.62
CA ARG A 249 -6.95 12.85 24.70
C ARG A 249 -5.56 12.33 24.37
N ALA A 250 -4.91 11.73 25.37
CA ALA A 250 -3.60 11.13 25.24
C ALA A 250 -3.45 9.89 26.13
N HIS A 251 -2.56 8.99 25.75
CA HIS A 251 -2.07 7.87 26.55
C HIS A 251 -0.56 8.02 26.77
N ILE A 252 -0.09 7.69 27.97
CA ILE A 252 1.34 7.71 28.28
C ILE A 252 2.00 6.46 27.70
N ILE A 253 2.98 6.71 26.83
CA ILE A 253 3.80 5.67 26.20
C ILE A 253 4.96 5.30 27.13
N ASP A 254 5.75 6.27 27.58
CA ASP A 254 6.94 6.05 28.41
C ASP A 254 7.35 7.29 29.24
N PHE A 255 8.24 7.12 30.23
CA PHE A 255 8.84 8.20 31.02
C PHE A 255 10.37 8.09 31.02
N ASN A 256 11.06 9.17 30.65
CA ASN A 256 12.50 9.19 30.45
C ASN A 256 13.23 10.27 31.29
N PRO A 257 14.50 10.06 31.66
CA PRO A 257 15.29 11.05 32.39
C PRO A 257 15.63 12.27 31.52
N PHE A 258 15.60 13.47 32.10
CA PHE A 258 16.10 14.69 31.42
C PHE A 258 17.64 14.67 31.39
N ALA A 259 18.21 13.93 30.43
CA ALA A 259 19.61 13.50 30.43
C ALA A 259 20.22 13.49 29.01
N PRO A 260 21.55 13.59 28.85
CA PRO A 260 22.19 13.60 27.53
C PRO A 260 21.92 12.35 26.68
N ARG A 261 21.52 11.23 27.30
CA ARG A 261 21.22 9.95 26.65
C ARG A 261 19.79 9.80 26.13
N THR A 262 18.90 10.74 26.47
CA THR A 262 17.52 10.75 25.97
C THR A 262 17.44 11.79 24.86
N ASP A 263 17.01 11.37 23.67
CA ASP A 263 16.99 12.26 22.51
C ASP A 263 16.00 13.43 22.70
N ALA A 264 16.46 14.62 22.30
CA ALA A 264 15.73 15.88 22.30
C ALA A 264 15.05 16.19 20.96
N LEU A 265 15.28 15.40 19.91
CA LEU A 265 14.57 15.44 18.63
C LEU A 265 14.66 16.84 17.98
N LEU A 266 13.52 17.50 17.75
CA LEU A 266 13.44 18.84 17.14
C LEU A 266 13.97 19.97 18.07
N PHE A 267 14.39 19.64 19.30
CA PHE A 267 15.05 20.56 20.23
C PHE A 267 16.53 20.22 20.43
N THR A 268 17.32 21.24 20.73
CA THR A 268 18.57 21.04 21.48
C THR A 268 18.34 21.29 22.97
N TYR A 269 19.06 20.58 23.83
CA TYR A 269 19.01 20.82 25.29
C TYR A 269 19.40 22.26 25.69
N ASP A 270 20.23 22.95 24.88
CA ASP A 270 20.52 24.38 25.04
C ASP A 270 19.34 25.29 24.64
N ASN A 271 18.48 24.89 23.69
CA ASN A 271 17.22 25.60 23.43
C ASN A 271 16.24 25.42 24.59
N LEU A 272 16.01 24.17 25.04
CA LEU A 272 15.14 23.88 26.18
C LEU A 272 15.59 24.62 27.44
N ALA A 273 16.89 24.75 27.68
CA ALA A 273 17.44 25.52 28.80
C ALA A 273 17.24 27.05 28.69
N GLY A 274 16.74 27.56 27.55
CA GLY A 274 16.38 28.96 27.30
C GLY A 274 14.88 29.26 27.35
N LEU A 275 14.01 28.26 27.52
CA LEU A 275 12.56 28.44 27.60
C LEU A 275 12.11 28.76 29.03
N ASP A 276 11.60 29.98 29.26
CA ASP A 276 11.11 30.46 30.57
C ASP A 276 9.57 30.70 30.59
N GLY A 277 8.85 30.31 29.52
CA GLY A 277 7.42 30.57 29.31
C GLY A 277 6.45 29.84 30.26
N ASP A 278 5.16 30.23 30.21
CA ASP A 278 4.04 29.53 30.89
C ASP A 278 3.15 28.72 29.92
N THR A 279 3.46 28.75 28.62
CA THR A 279 2.94 27.88 27.56
C THR A 279 4.14 27.16 26.95
N PRO A 280 4.08 25.84 26.70
CA PRO A 280 5.19 25.13 26.09
C PRO A 280 5.38 25.52 24.62
N GLU A 281 6.62 25.43 24.12
CA GLU A 281 6.93 25.54 22.70
C GLU A 281 6.63 24.20 22.02
N LEU A 282 5.71 24.17 21.04
CA LEU A 282 5.56 23.03 20.14
C LEU A 282 6.58 23.14 19.01
N ARG A 283 7.20 22.03 18.64
CA ARG A 283 7.93 21.85 17.39
C ARG A 283 7.40 20.63 16.66
N VAL A 284 7.20 20.81 15.38
CA VAL A 284 6.80 19.81 14.39
C VAL A 284 7.73 19.96 13.19
N ILE A 285 7.69 18.99 12.30
CA ILE A 285 8.38 19.04 11.01
C ILE A 285 7.51 19.88 10.08
N ASP A 286 8.00 21.07 9.71
CA ASP A 286 7.19 22.09 9.01
C ASP A 286 7.11 21.89 7.48
N SER A 287 7.89 20.94 6.95
CA SER A 287 7.95 20.59 5.53
C SER A 287 8.73 19.28 5.34
N ALA A 288 8.46 18.52 4.28
CA ALA A 288 9.31 17.38 3.88
C ALA A 288 10.77 17.79 3.59
N ALA A 289 11.01 19.07 3.26
CA ALA A 289 12.33 19.66 3.09
C ALA A 289 13.08 19.96 4.41
N HIS A 290 12.45 19.73 5.58
CA HIS A 290 13.01 20.06 6.89
C HIS A 290 14.20 19.14 7.23
N PRO A 291 15.32 19.65 7.81
CA PRO A 291 16.54 18.85 8.07
C PRO A 291 16.42 17.67 9.05
N ALA A 292 15.24 17.42 9.63
CA ALA A 292 14.94 16.23 10.41
C ALA A 292 14.19 15.13 9.62
N ALA A 293 13.52 15.50 8.53
CA ALA A 293 12.87 14.57 7.59
C ALA A 293 13.84 14.07 6.51
N SER A 294 14.92 14.80 6.22
CA SER A 294 15.94 14.41 5.25
C SER A 294 16.88 13.30 5.75
N SER A 295 16.32 12.22 6.31
CA SER A 295 17.02 11.04 6.84
C SER A 295 16.45 9.78 6.20
N THR A 296 16.74 9.59 4.91
CA THR A 296 16.34 8.43 4.09
C THR A 296 17.11 7.15 4.46
N ALA A 297 17.01 6.75 5.72
CA ALA A 297 17.53 5.50 6.26
C ALA A 297 16.58 5.03 7.38
N PRO A 298 16.07 3.78 7.34
CA PRO A 298 15.19 3.24 8.37
C PRO A 298 15.69 3.45 9.80
N ALA A 299 14.76 3.71 10.72
CA ALA A 299 15.09 3.96 12.12
C ALA A 299 15.81 2.74 12.73
N ASN A 300 17.09 2.92 13.05
CA ASN A 300 17.99 1.87 13.57
C ASN A 300 18.42 0.80 12.55
N GLN A 301 18.47 1.13 11.25
CA GLN A 301 18.99 0.24 10.18
C GLN A 301 20.37 -0.40 10.51
N HIS A 302 21.17 0.26 11.35
CA HIS A 302 22.48 -0.24 11.81
C HIS A 302 22.40 -1.47 12.73
N ASN A 303 21.23 -1.79 13.28
CA ASN A 303 20.98 -2.95 14.14
C ASN A 303 20.25 -4.09 13.39
N MET A 304 19.97 -3.91 12.09
CA MET A 304 19.32 -4.92 11.25
C MET A 304 20.32 -6.02 10.85
N VAL A 305 19.98 -7.28 11.12
CA VAL A 305 20.72 -8.44 10.62
C VAL A 305 19.89 -9.12 9.52
N PRO A 306 20.46 -9.46 8.35
CA PRO A 306 19.73 -10.17 7.31
C PRO A 306 19.08 -11.45 7.83
N PHE A 307 17.82 -11.70 7.45
CA PHE A 307 16.99 -12.83 7.92
C PHE A 307 17.70 -14.19 7.74
N GLU A 308 18.46 -14.33 6.65
CA GLU A 308 19.34 -15.47 6.32
C GLU A 308 20.32 -15.83 7.46
N ALA A 309 20.79 -14.85 8.25
CA ALA A 309 21.75 -15.07 9.32
C ALA A 309 21.13 -15.75 10.55
N LEU A 310 19.83 -15.55 10.80
CA LEU A 310 19.10 -16.28 11.84
C LEU A 310 18.94 -17.75 11.43
N ALA A 311 18.56 -18.02 10.17
CA ALA A 311 18.48 -19.37 9.62
C ALA A 311 19.84 -20.10 9.59
N LEU A 312 20.96 -19.37 9.60
CA LEU A 312 22.33 -19.90 9.60
C LEU A 312 23.01 -19.91 10.99
N SER A 313 22.31 -19.59 12.09
CA SER A 313 22.92 -19.44 13.43
C SER A 313 23.47 -20.75 14.05
N SER A 314 23.29 -21.90 13.37
CA SER A 314 23.76 -23.22 13.80
C SER A 314 25.28 -23.43 13.77
N GLY A 315 26.11 -22.41 13.51
CA GLY A 315 27.57 -22.53 13.73
C GLY A 315 28.50 -21.54 13.03
N VAL A 316 28.27 -20.21 13.11
CA VAL A 316 29.26 -19.20 12.70
C VAL A 316 29.34 -18.06 13.73
N ASP A 317 30.56 -17.55 13.94
CA ASP A 317 30.94 -16.55 14.95
C ASP A 317 30.58 -15.09 14.54
N ILE A 318 30.15 -14.29 15.52
CA ILE A 318 29.75 -12.88 15.38
C ILE A 318 30.93 -11.98 14.96
N ASP A 319 32.16 -12.32 15.35
CA ASP A 319 33.38 -11.59 14.96
C ASP A 319 33.56 -11.53 13.41
N ALA A 320 32.92 -12.43 12.65
CA ALA A 320 32.95 -12.43 11.19
C ALA A 320 31.90 -11.50 10.53
N PHE A 321 30.92 -11.00 11.27
CA PHE A 321 29.85 -10.15 10.73
C PHE A 321 30.17 -8.65 10.85
N ALA A 322 30.88 -8.26 11.91
CA ALA A 322 31.25 -6.87 12.18
C ALA A 322 32.06 -6.19 11.04
N GLU A 323 32.83 -6.96 10.25
CA GLU A 323 33.58 -6.42 9.10
C GLU A 323 32.69 -5.95 7.91
N ARG A 324 31.36 -6.13 7.95
CA ARG A 324 30.44 -5.74 6.86
C ARG A 324 29.73 -4.40 7.05
N HIS A 325 29.61 -3.90 8.28
CA HIS A 325 28.80 -2.71 8.58
C HIS A 325 29.43 -1.38 8.06
N ASP A 326 30.75 -1.35 7.85
CA ASP A 326 31.50 -0.16 7.38
C ASP A 326 31.15 0.31 5.95
N ALA A 327 30.25 -0.36 5.22
CA ALA A 327 30.07 -0.20 3.78
C ALA A 327 29.50 1.16 3.33
N MET A 328 28.59 1.79 4.10
CA MET A 328 27.95 3.05 3.71
C MET A 328 28.75 4.29 4.13
N ASP A 329 29.48 4.21 5.25
CA ASP A 329 30.50 5.20 5.63
C ASP A 329 31.70 5.18 4.65
N LEU A 330 31.88 4.05 3.94
CA LEU A 330 33.05 3.78 3.10
C LEU A 330 33.26 4.83 2.01
N GLU A 331 32.25 5.32 1.29
CA GLU A 331 32.51 6.27 0.18
C GLU A 331 32.93 7.65 0.70
N THR A 332 32.35 8.10 1.81
CA THR A 332 32.72 9.34 2.50
C THR A 332 34.13 9.25 3.09
N GLU A 333 34.45 8.17 3.82
CA GLU A 333 35.79 7.97 4.39
C GLU A 333 36.85 7.66 3.31
N LEU A 334 36.52 6.91 2.26
CA LEU A 334 37.42 6.71 1.10
C LEU A 334 37.77 8.06 0.46
N THR A 335 36.77 8.93 0.25
CA THR A 335 36.95 10.28 -0.31
C THR A 335 37.81 11.15 0.61
N ASN A 336 37.52 11.16 1.92
CA ASN A 336 38.30 11.88 2.93
C ASN A 336 39.75 11.38 3.02
N GLN A 337 39.97 10.07 3.04
CA GLN A 337 41.30 9.47 3.03
C GLN A 337 42.08 9.76 1.75
N LEU A 338 41.43 9.74 0.58
CA LEU A 338 42.04 10.04 -0.71
C LEU A 338 42.47 11.51 -0.75
N ALA A 339 41.61 12.43 -0.28
CA ALA A 339 41.91 13.84 -0.10
C ALA A 339 43.08 14.07 0.89
N GLU A 340 43.07 13.47 2.09
CA GLU A 340 44.15 13.65 3.09
C GLU A 340 45.47 12.97 2.71
N ARG A 341 45.46 11.86 1.95
CA ARG A 341 46.69 11.28 1.37
C ARG A 341 47.25 12.20 0.28
N ALA A 342 46.42 12.69 -0.64
CA ALA A 342 46.86 13.64 -1.67
C ALA A 342 47.39 14.95 -1.05
N LYS A 343 46.69 15.51 -0.07
CA LYS A 343 47.05 16.73 0.68
C LYS A 343 48.38 16.60 1.41
N ARG A 344 48.69 15.44 2.01
CA ARG A 344 50.03 15.14 2.56
C ARG A 344 51.10 15.06 1.49
N TYR A 345 50.83 14.43 0.34
CA TYR A 345 51.81 14.38 -0.77
C TYR A 345 52.08 15.76 -1.40
N ILE A 346 51.09 16.65 -1.44
CA ILE A 346 51.28 18.06 -1.83
C ILE A 346 52.12 18.81 -0.78
N THR A 347 51.77 18.72 0.51
CA THR A 347 52.35 19.56 1.58
C THR A 347 53.69 19.08 2.12
N GLU A 348 53.90 17.77 2.26
CA GLU A 348 55.12 17.19 2.86
C GLU A 348 56.17 16.83 1.80
N LYS A 349 55.73 16.35 0.62
CA LYS A 349 56.62 15.92 -0.47
C LYS A 349 56.74 16.94 -1.61
N GLY A 350 55.91 17.99 -1.62
CA GLY A 350 55.92 19.03 -2.66
C GLY A 350 55.48 18.53 -4.04
N MET A 351 54.67 17.47 -4.09
CA MET A 351 54.10 16.96 -5.35
C MET A 351 53.04 17.90 -5.91
N ASP A 352 52.86 17.92 -7.23
CA ASP A 352 51.71 18.62 -7.82
C ASP A 352 50.40 17.90 -7.47
N PRO A 353 49.26 18.60 -7.43
CA PRO A 353 47.99 18.00 -7.00
C PRO A 353 47.53 16.82 -7.84
N THR A 354 47.80 16.81 -9.14
CA THR A 354 47.34 15.76 -10.05
C THR A 354 48.12 14.46 -9.81
N THR A 355 49.45 14.55 -9.75
CA THR A 355 50.32 13.40 -9.42
C THR A 355 50.05 12.91 -7.99
N ALA A 356 49.80 13.82 -7.04
CA ALA A 356 49.47 13.47 -5.66
C ALA A 356 48.15 12.69 -5.56
N MET A 357 47.09 13.14 -6.25
CA MET A 357 45.79 12.47 -6.27
C MET A 357 45.88 11.08 -6.90
N GLN A 358 46.54 10.95 -8.07
CA GLN A 358 46.75 9.67 -8.74
C GLN A 358 47.58 8.69 -7.89
N THR A 359 48.58 9.17 -7.16
CA THR A 359 49.38 8.33 -6.25
C THR A 359 48.57 7.87 -5.04
N ALA A 360 47.74 8.75 -4.45
CA ALA A 360 46.86 8.39 -3.34
C ALA A 360 45.81 7.35 -3.77
N GLN A 361 45.14 7.56 -4.91
CA GLN A 361 44.15 6.65 -5.48
C GLN A 361 44.75 5.26 -5.77
N ALA A 362 45.97 5.20 -6.33
CA ALA A 362 46.67 3.94 -6.60
C ALA A 362 47.17 3.20 -5.34
N GLU A 363 47.29 3.87 -4.20
CA GLU A 363 47.53 3.20 -2.90
C GLU A 363 46.24 2.72 -2.23
N LEU A 364 45.13 3.47 -2.37
CA LEU A 364 43.82 3.08 -1.84
C LEU A 364 43.23 1.85 -2.54
N LEU A 365 43.25 1.82 -3.89
CA LEU A 365 42.68 0.72 -4.69
C LEU A 365 43.43 -0.63 -4.58
N LYS A 366 44.44 -0.72 -3.70
CA LYS A 366 45.36 -1.86 -3.62
C LYS A 366 44.78 -3.07 -2.88
N ASN A 367 43.84 -2.83 -1.97
CA ASN A 367 43.17 -3.82 -1.12
C ASN A 367 41.63 -3.57 -1.09
N ASN A 368 40.96 -3.50 -2.25
CA ASN A 368 39.51 -3.24 -2.33
C ASN A 368 38.69 -4.51 -2.02
N PRO A 369 37.71 -4.50 -1.08
CA PRO A 369 36.90 -5.68 -0.71
C PRO A 369 35.96 -6.18 -1.83
N TYR A 370 35.42 -5.28 -2.66
CA TYR A 370 34.62 -5.62 -3.85
C TYR A 370 35.45 -6.31 -4.96
N ASN A 371 36.76 -6.44 -4.77
CA ASN A 371 37.64 -7.30 -5.54
C ASN A 371 37.89 -8.59 -4.74
N PRO A 372 37.05 -9.64 -4.88
CA PRO A 372 36.95 -10.72 -3.91
C PRO A 372 38.25 -11.54 -3.77
N PRO A 373 38.41 -12.27 -2.64
CA PRO A 373 39.68 -12.75 -2.09
C PRO A 373 40.69 -13.33 -3.08
N THR A 374 41.98 -13.14 -2.78
CA THR A 374 43.11 -13.58 -3.63
C THR A 374 43.39 -15.09 -3.48
N GLY A 375 42.44 -15.88 -3.97
CA GLY A 375 42.44 -17.34 -4.03
C GLY A 375 41.00 -17.84 -4.16
N ASP A 376 40.80 -19.10 -4.56
CA ASP A 376 39.49 -19.65 -4.95
C ASP A 376 38.49 -19.88 -3.77
N LYS A 377 38.68 -19.18 -2.64
CA LYS A 377 38.11 -19.47 -1.31
C LYS A 377 36.78 -18.78 -0.95
N CYS A 378 35.95 -18.39 -1.91
CA CYS A 378 34.57 -18.00 -1.56
C CYS A 378 33.76 -19.28 -1.25
N PRO A 379 33.04 -19.41 -0.12
CA PRO A 379 32.26 -20.63 0.17
C PRO A 379 31.27 -20.97 -0.95
N VAL A 380 30.63 -19.93 -1.51
CA VAL A 380 29.69 -20.02 -2.63
C VAL A 380 30.34 -20.51 -3.94
N ASN A 381 31.68 -20.54 -4.04
CA ASN A 381 32.37 -21.20 -5.15
C ASN A 381 32.20 -22.73 -5.11
N ASN A 382 31.99 -23.31 -3.93
CA ASN A 382 31.94 -24.75 -3.70
C ASN A 382 30.52 -25.33 -3.79
N LEU A 383 29.49 -24.50 -3.97
CA LEU A 383 28.14 -24.98 -4.22
C LEU A 383 28.09 -25.88 -5.48
N PRO A 384 27.34 -26.99 -5.43
CA PRO A 384 26.97 -27.79 -6.60
C PRO A 384 26.41 -26.91 -7.73
N VAL A 385 26.61 -27.32 -8.98
CA VAL A 385 26.09 -26.57 -10.15
C VAL A 385 24.57 -26.59 -10.14
N GLU A 386 24.00 -27.68 -9.65
CA GLU A 386 22.58 -27.94 -9.49
C GLU A 386 21.90 -26.91 -8.58
N LEU A 387 22.50 -26.59 -7.41
CA LEU A 387 21.98 -25.54 -6.52
C LEU A 387 22.18 -24.13 -7.11
N LEU A 388 23.26 -23.91 -7.85
CA LEU A 388 23.50 -22.62 -8.52
C LEU A 388 22.48 -22.37 -9.63
N THR A 389 22.14 -23.38 -10.43
CA THR A 389 21.07 -23.31 -11.42
C THR A 389 19.71 -23.07 -10.73
N HIS A 390 19.43 -23.74 -9.61
CA HIS A 390 18.16 -23.55 -8.91
C HIS A 390 17.98 -22.14 -8.34
N ILE A 391 19.03 -21.55 -7.74
CA ILE A 391 18.98 -20.16 -7.23
C ILE A 391 18.78 -19.16 -8.37
N PHE A 392 19.49 -19.34 -9.50
CA PHE A 392 19.33 -18.48 -10.67
C PHE A 392 17.95 -18.65 -11.33
N GLN A 393 17.34 -19.83 -11.25
CA GLN A 393 15.98 -20.06 -11.72
C GLN A 393 14.96 -19.37 -10.81
N LEU A 394 15.03 -19.61 -9.49
CA LEU A 394 14.10 -19.04 -8.50
C LEU A 394 14.12 -17.50 -8.50
N GLY A 395 15.30 -16.88 -8.55
CA GLY A 395 15.38 -15.41 -8.56
C GLY A 395 14.78 -14.76 -9.82
N CYS A 396 14.80 -15.45 -10.96
CA CYS A 396 14.11 -15.01 -12.19
C CYS A 396 12.64 -15.48 -12.27
N GLN A 397 12.17 -16.26 -11.29
CA GLN A 397 10.76 -16.57 -11.11
C GLN A 397 10.14 -15.54 -10.18
N ILE A 398 10.76 -15.29 -9.02
CA ILE A 398 10.36 -14.25 -8.07
C ILE A 398 10.33 -12.88 -8.75
N GLU A 399 11.40 -12.46 -9.46
CA GLU A 399 11.39 -11.20 -10.22
C GLU A 399 10.32 -11.17 -11.33
N ALA A 400 9.84 -12.31 -11.81
CA ALA A 400 8.74 -12.36 -12.77
C ALA A 400 7.38 -12.28 -12.09
N GLU A 401 7.20 -12.97 -10.97
CA GLU A 401 6.01 -12.98 -10.13
C GLU A 401 5.78 -11.57 -9.51
N GLU A 402 6.86 -10.87 -9.11
CA GLU A 402 6.89 -9.45 -8.70
C GLU A 402 6.67 -8.47 -9.88
N GLU A 403 7.05 -8.82 -11.12
CA GLU A 403 6.80 -7.99 -12.31
C GLU A 403 5.37 -8.16 -12.87
N GLU A 404 4.68 -9.25 -12.55
CA GLU A 404 3.39 -9.67 -13.15
C GLU A 404 2.19 -9.40 -12.23
N ASN A 405 2.35 -9.48 -10.89
CA ASN A 405 1.30 -9.14 -9.92
C ASN A 405 1.31 -7.67 -9.46
N GLY A 406 2.38 -6.92 -9.75
CA GLY A 406 2.66 -5.64 -9.08
C GLY A 406 3.37 -5.85 -7.72
N PRO A 407 3.58 -4.78 -6.94
CA PRO A 407 4.17 -4.89 -5.61
C PRO A 407 3.19 -5.60 -4.65
N ASP A 408 3.62 -6.76 -4.12
CA ASP A 408 2.91 -7.59 -3.13
C ASP A 408 2.50 -6.76 -1.89
N ASP A 409 1.24 -6.33 -1.84
CA ASP A 409 0.65 -5.61 -0.71
C ASP A 409 0.38 -6.60 0.41
N GLY A 410 1.39 -6.82 1.27
CA GLY A 410 1.47 -7.95 2.22
C GLY A 410 0.44 -8.01 3.37
N TYR A 411 -0.85 -7.87 3.09
CA TYR A 411 -2.01 -8.02 3.96
C TYR A 411 -2.43 -9.49 4.10
N GLY A 412 -1.55 -10.30 4.69
CA GLY A 412 -1.95 -11.61 5.20
C GLY A 412 -2.96 -11.48 6.35
N ASP A 413 -4.19 -11.96 6.13
CA ASP A 413 -5.34 -12.04 7.04
C ASP A 413 -4.98 -12.18 8.54
N ASP A 414 -5.42 -11.22 9.36
CA ASP A 414 -5.05 -11.10 10.79
C ASP A 414 -6.12 -10.34 11.62
N ASP A 415 -7.40 -10.39 11.21
CA ASP A 415 -8.56 -9.80 11.92
C ASP A 415 -9.64 -10.87 12.21
N ASP A 416 -9.43 -11.64 13.28
CA ASP A 416 -10.41 -12.57 13.88
C ASP A 416 -10.11 -12.73 15.40
N ASP A 417 -10.33 -11.67 16.19
CA ASP A 417 -10.24 -11.73 17.67
C ASP A 417 -11.28 -10.79 18.35
N GLU A 418 -12.12 -11.40 19.20
CA GLU A 418 -13.37 -10.87 19.76
C GLU A 418 -13.21 -9.65 20.72
N ASP A 419 -14.34 -9.00 21.07
CA ASP A 419 -14.57 -8.48 22.44
C ASP A 419 -16.09 -8.34 22.73
N GLU A 420 -16.77 -9.46 23.08
CA GLU A 420 -18.00 -9.39 23.90
C GLU A 420 -17.60 -9.06 25.36
N ASP A 421 -17.70 -7.79 25.78
CA ASP A 421 -17.31 -7.35 27.14
C ASP A 421 -18.54 -7.22 28.08
N ASP A 422 -18.64 -8.14 29.06
CA ASP A 422 -19.75 -8.32 30.01
C ASP A 422 -19.74 -7.26 31.16
N GLU A 423 -20.87 -6.55 31.41
CA GLU A 423 -21.05 -5.76 32.65
C GLU A 423 -21.66 -6.59 33.81
N GLU A 424 -20.84 -7.34 34.55
CA GLU A 424 -21.18 -7.75 35.93
C GLU A 424 -20.70 -6.71 36.96
N ASP A 425 -21.60 -6.22 37.83
CA ASP A 425 -21.30 -6.11 39.28
C ASP A 425 -22.56 -6.02 40.18
N ALA A 426 -22.34 -6.30 41.47
CA ALA A 426 -23.10 -5.79 42.62
C ALA A 426 -24.48 -6.39 42.95
N LEU A 427 -24.49 -7.71 43.16
CA LEU A 427 -25.05 -8.37 44.36
C LEU A 427 -26.25 -7.70 45.09
N ASN A 428 -27.41 -8.37 45.09
CA ASN A 428 -28.16 -8.49 46.35
C ASN A 428 -28.99 -9.77 46.48
N LEU A 429 -29.18 -10.21 47.72
CA LEU A 429 -29.94 -11.40 48.10
C LEU A 429 -31.44 -11.08 48.21
N ASN A 430 -32.32 -12.06 47.91
CA ASN A 430 -33.24 -12.70 48.88
C ASN A 430 -34.60 -13.16 48.28
N ASP A 431 -34.89 -14.48 48.36
CA ASP A 431 -36.20 -15.17 48.12
C ASP A 431 -36.85 -15.00 46.71
N GLY A 432 -37.67 -15.91 46.17
CA GLY A 432 -38.18 -17.20 46.68
C GLY A 432 -38.97 -17.98 45.62
N TRP A 433 -39.50 -19.16 45.97
CA TRP A 433 -40.15 -20.13 45.05
C TRP A 433 -41.61 -19.80 44.69
N GLU A 434 -42.03 -20.17 43.45
CA GLU A 434 -43.37 -20.65 42.96
C GLU A 434 -43.46 -20.31 41.43
N THR A 435 -43.67 -21.16 40.41
CA THR A 435 -44.49 -22.35 40.06
C THR A 435 -45.87 -22.08 39.41
N ASP A 436 -46.01 -22.59 38.17
CA ASP A 436 -47.23 -23.09 37.48
C ASP A 436 -48.26 -22.13 36.81
N SER A 437 -49.14 -22.73 35.96
CA SER A 437 -50.21 -22.20 35.06
C SER A 437 -49.73 -21.56 33.72
N GLU A 438 -50.21 -21.91 32.51
CA GLU A 438 -51.60 -22.11 31.96
C GLU A 438 -52.35 -20.76 31.83
N ASP A 439 -52.96 -20.32 30.70
CA ASP A 439 -53.12 -20.79 29.29
C ASP A 439 -52.84 -19.56 28.35
N GLY A 440 -53.04 -19.47 27.02
CA GLY A 440 -54.05 -20.02 26.11
C GLY A 440 -54.18 -19.17 24.82
N ASP A 441 -55.27 -19.40 24.09
CA ASP A 441 -55.77 -18.78 22.84
C ASP A 441 -55.93 -17.23 22.81
N GLY A 442 -56.07 -16.54 21.67
CA GLY A 442 -56.01 -16.94 20.24
C GLY A 442 -56.73 -15.97 19.27
N GLU A 443 -56.27 -15.89 18.01
CA GLU A 443 -56.89 -15.39 16.76
C GLU A 443 -57.73 -14.07 16.65
N ALA A 444 -57.43 -13.33 15.57
CA ALA A 444 -58.33 -12.65 14.62
C ALA A 444 -58.91 -11.22 14.84
N ASP A 445 -58.45 -10.32 13.94
CA ASP A 445 -59.22 -9.56 12.93
C ASP A 445 -59.98 -8.23 13.17
N GLU A 446 -59.80 -7.39 12.14
CA GLU A 446 -60.61 -6.31 11.53
C GLU A 446 -61.00 -4.99 12.28
N VAL A 447 -60.27 -3.92 11.89
CA VAL A 447 -60.69 -2.61 11.31
C VAL A 447 -62.01 -1.91 11.74
N ILE A 448 -61.99 -0.55 11.70
CA ILE A 448 -63.07 0.44 11.41
C ILE A 448 -63.31 1.51 12.50
N GLU A 449 -62.58 2.64 12.34
CA GLU A 449 -63.09 4.03 12.20
C GLU A 449 -63.75 4.84 13.36
N VAL A 450 -63.07 5.97 13.66
CA VAL A 450 -63.50 7.37 13.99
C VAL A 450 -64.30 7.82 15.24
N ASP A 451 -63.94 9.07 15.62
CA ASP A 451 -64.72 10.22 16.15
C ASP A 451 -64.93 10.50 17.66
N GLU A 452 -64.24 11.57 18.09
CA GLU A 452 -64.73 12.78 18.79
C GLU A 452 -64.88 12.89 20.35
N ASP A 453 -64.48 14.08 20.81
CA ASP A 453 -64.93 14.92 21.94
C ASP A 453 -64.66 14.61 23.44
N ASP A 454 -63.53 15.15 23.92
CA ASP A 454 -63.37 16.34 24.79
C ASP A 454 -64.01 16.54 26.22
N GLU A 455 -63.22 17.21 27.08
CA GLU A 455 -63.49 17.88 28.40
C GLU A 455 -64.30 17.13 29.51
N ASP A 456 -64.30 17.47 30.82
CA ASP A 456 -63.91 18.63 31.66
C ASP A 456 -63.54 18.12 33.10
N VAL A 457 -63.34 19.05 34.04
CA VAL A 457 -63.63 18.97 35.49
C VAL A 457 -62.42 18.96 36.46
N ARG A 458 -61.72 20.11 36.44
CA ARG A 458 -61.60 21.04 37.61
C ARG A 458 -60.68 20.77 38.83
N MET A 459 -59.86 21.81 39.07
CA MET A 459 -59.74 22.62 40.31
C MET A 459 -58.74 22.25 41.44
N SER A 460 -57.72 23.13 41.51
CA SER A 460 -57.32 23.94 42.69
C SER A 460 -56.21 23.47 43.67
N SER A 461 -55.15 24.28 43.69
CA SER A 461 -54.14 24.51 44.75
C SER A 461 -54.71 24.56 46.19
N PRO A 462 -53.92 24.33 47.30
CA PRO A 462 -52.67 25.08 47.54
C PRO A 462 -51.60 24.64 48.62
N LYS A 463 -50.50 25.43 48.69
CA LYS A 463 -49.65 25.83 49.86
C LYS A 463 -48.41 25.01 50.32
N LYS A 464 -47.24 25.56 49.94
CA LYS A 464 -45.91 25.52 50.62
C LYS A 464 -45.92 25.99 52.09
N LYS A 465 -44.87 25.61 52.88
CA LYS A 465 -43.99 26.43 53.80
C LYS A 465 -43.30 25.54 54.86
N LYS A 466 -42.13 25.84 55.47
CA LYS A 466 -41.20 27.02 55.57
C LYS A 466 -39.80 26.47 56.04
N ARG A 467 -38.62 27.12 55.99
CA ARG A 467 -38.08 28.52 56.15
C ARG A 467 -36.59 28.48 55.69
N GLY A 468 -35.78 29.51 55.38
CA GLY A 468 -35.81 31.00 55.47
C GLY A 468 -34.67 31.54 56.39
N LYS A 469 -33.96 32.67 56.15
CA LYS A 469 -34.27 33.86 55.32
C LYS A 469 -33.17 34.99 55.45
N LEU A 470 -32.53 35.42 54.34
CA LEU A 470 -32.08 36.81 53.90
C LEU A 470 -31.36 37.80 54.89
N PRO A 471 -30.63 38.88 54.44
CA PRO A 471 -30.78 39.65 53.18
C PRO A 471 -29.49 40.10 52.41
N ALA A 472 -29.72 40.81 51.28
CA ALA A 472 -28.72 41.49 50.42
C ALA A 472 -28.62 43.01 50.75
N PRO A 473 -27.93 43.87 49.95
CA PRO A 473 -28.32 44.26 48.57
C PRO A 473 -27.14 44.14 47.56
N GLU A 474 -27.05 44.71 46.33
CA GLU A 474 -27.83 45.69 45.52
C GLU A 474 -27.63 45.39 43.99
N SER A 475 -27.79 46.36 43.07
CA SER A 475 -27.47 46.28 41.61
C SER A 475 -27.23 47.71 41.03
N PRO A 476 -26.73 47.93 39.78
CA PRO A 476 -27.66 48.01 38.62
C PRO A 476 -27.10 47.76 37.19
N GLY A 477 -27.96 47.24 36.29
CA GLY A 477 -27.91 47.45 34.82
C GLY A 477 -26.92 46.60 33.99
N GLY A 478 -27.21 46.24 32.73
CA GLY A 478 -28.44 46.42 31.95
C GLY A 478 -28.42 45.67 30.59
N ARG A 479 -29.59 45.22 30.11
CA ARG A 479 -29.83 44.56 28.80
C ARG A 479 -29.93 45.59 27.65
N PRO A 480 -29.64 45.23 26.37
CA PRO A 480 -30.63 44.54 25.53
C PRO A 480 -30.08 43.38 24.66
N ALA A 481 -30.94 42.38 24.44
CA ALA A 481 -31.07 41.62 23.18
C ALA A 481 -32.32 42.19 22.45
N PRO A 482 -32.71 41.82 21.21
CA PRO A 482 -33.06 40.42 20.84
C PRO A 482 -32.92 40.04 19.34
N ASP A 483 -33.46 38.85 18.99
CA ASP A 483 -34.01 38.40 17.68
C ASP A 483 -33.06 38.22 16.46
N SER A 484 -33.25 37.25 15.55
CA SER A 484 -34.02 35.97 15.58
C SER A 484 -33.64 35.08 14.37
N ASP A 485 -33.97 33.76 14.44
CA ASP A 485 -34.12 32.75 13.35
C ASP A 485 -32.89 32.46 12.45
N SER A 486 -32.67 31.30 11.80
CA SER A 486 -33.24 29.93 11.79
C SER A 486 -32.05 28.92 11.75
N GLU A 487 -32.14 27.63 12.09
CA GLU A 487 -32.66 26.51 11.28
C GLU A 487 -32.35 26.65 9.77
N ASP A 488 -31.29 25.97 9.32
CA ASP A 488 -31.33 24.83 8.37
C ASP A 488 -29.94 24.15 8.38
N ASP A 489 -29.89 22.84 8.12
CA ASP A 489 -28.65 22.05 8.02
C ASP A 489 -28.23 21.93 6.54
N GLU A 490 -26.93 22.09 6.23
CA GLU A 490 -26.34 21.82 4.92
C GLU A 490 -25.07 20.99 5.14
N ASP A 491 -25.10 19.72 4.70
CA ASP A 491 -23.92 18.85 4.60
C ASP A 491 -23.04 19.31 3.43
N ASP A 492 -21.71 19.28 3.61
CA ASP A 492 -20.74 19.73 2.61
C ASP A 492 -19.52 18.80 2.71
N ASP A 493 -19.53 17.72 1.91
CA ASP A 493 -18.56 16.63 1.98
C ASP A 493 -17.16 17.07 1.55
N PHE A 494 -16.22 17.10 2.50
CA PHE A 494 -14.80 17.21 2.19
C PHE A 494 -14.19 15.82 2.15
N ARG A 495 -13.89 15.35 0.93
CA ARG A 495 -13.05 14.17 0.68
C ARG A 495 -11.69 14.38 1.36
N ASP A 496 -11.31 13.50 2.26
CA ASP A 496 -9.91 13.37 2.66
C ASP A 496 -9.10 12.87 1.45
N GLY A 497 -7.85 13.31 1.35
CA GLY A 497 -6.89 12.85 0.34
C GLY A 497 -5.79 12.04 1.02
N GLU A 498 -5.40 10.94 0.40
CA GLU A 498 -4.53 9.93 1.02
C GLU A 498 -3.05 10.33 0.90
N GLU A 499 -2.28 10.16 1.99
CA GLU A 499 -0.82 10.38 2.02
C GLU A 499 -0.13 9.05 1.64
N ILE A 500 0.54 9.03 0.48
CA ILE A 500 1.26 7.85 -0.05
C ILE A 500 2.66 7.72 0.58
N GLU A 501 3.09 6.50 0.93
CA GLU A 501 4.42 6.22 1.51
C GLU A 501 5.47 5.92 0.42
N ASP A 502 6.67 6.54 0.51
CA ASP A 502 7.76 6.37 -0.47
C ASP A 502 8.42 4.96 -0.40
N GLU A 503 8.40 4.18 -1.50
CA GLU A 503 9.01 2.83 -1.59
C GLU A 503 10.56 2.80 -1.53
N GLU A 504 11.13 1.64 -1.14
CA GLU A 504 12.58 1.39 -1.28
C GLU A 504 12.99 1.08 -2.75
N PRO A 505 14.17 1.54 -3.21
CA PRO A 505 14.57 1.44 -4.62
C PRO A 505 14.92 0.01 -5.05
N PHE A 506 13.98 -0.64 -5.75
CA PHE A 506 14.12 -1.96 -6.37
C PHE A 506 15.36 -2.10 -7.28
N PHE A 507 15.97 -3.29 -7.28
CA PHE A 507 17.13 -3.63 -8.11
C PHE A 507 16.92 -4.98 -8.82
N PRO A 508 16.88 -5.02 -10.17
CA PRO A 508 16.66 -6.26 -10.92
C PRO A 508 17.64 -7.40 -10.55
N PHE A 509 17.14 -8.62 -10.50
CA PHE A 509 17.85 -9.81 -9.99
C PHE A 509 19.16 -10.07 -10.73
N GLN A 510 19.20 -9.92 -12.06
CA GLN A 510 20.44 -9.99 -12.87
C GLN A 510 21.53 -9.04 -12.40
N VAL A 511 21.17 -7.88 -11.84
CA VAL A 511 22.13 -6.94 -11.24
C VAL A 511 22.59 -7.48 -9.88
N LEU A 512 21.65 -7.80 -8.98
CA LEU A 512 21.91 -8.32 -7.64
C LEU A 512 22.81 -9.58 -7.66
N VAL A 513 22.40 -10.61 -8.40
CA VAL A 513 23.08 -11.91 -8.50
C VAL A 513 24.48 -11.78 -9.09
N SER A 514 24.69 -10.82 -10.02
CA SER A 514 26.00 -10.53 -10.58
C SER A 514 26.94 -9.83 -9.58
N HIS A 515 26.42 -9.24 -8.51
CA HIS A 515 27.22 -8.56 -7.49
C HIS A 515 27.78 -9.50 -6.41
N VAL A 516 27.18 -10.67 -6.17
CA VAL A 516 27.51 -11.63 -5.09
C VAL A 516 29.00 -12.02 -5.00
N CYS A 517 29.60 -12.61 -6.05
CA CYS A 517 31.02 -13.04 -5.99
C CYS A 517 31.67 -13.18 -7.39
N LYS A 518 32.99 -13.43 -7.47
CA LYS A 518 33.71 -13.57 -8.76
C LYS A 518 33.19 -14.72 -9.64
N LYS A 519 32.78 -15.85 -9.06
CA LYS A 519 32.20 -16.99 -9.81
C LYS A 519 30.81 -16.63 -10.31
N TRP A 520 29.96 -16.09 -9.44
CA TRP A 520 28.58 -15.70 -9.76
C TRP A 520 28.54 -14.57 -10.78
N ARG A 521 29.42 -13.57 -10.65
CA ARG A 521 29.60 -12.53 -11.66
C ARG A 521 30.08 -13.07 -13.01
N SER A 522 30.85 -14.16 -13.04
CA SER A 522 31.13 -14.83 -14.31
C SER A 522 29.85 -15.48 -14.83
N VAL A 523 29.23 -16.39 -14.07
CA VAL A 523 27.99 -17.08 -14.45
C VAL A 523 26.92 -16.11 -14.95
N ALA A 524 26.61 -15.06 -14.19
CA ALA A 524 25.59 -14.08 -14.55
C ALA A 524 25.96 -13.24 -15.79
N LEU A 525 27.24 -12.95 -16.04
CA LEU A 525 27.66 -12.19 -17.24
C LEU A 525 27.92 -13.10 -18.47
N ASP A 526 28.15 -14.39 -18.24
CA ASP A 526 28.36 -15.43 -19.25
C ASP A 526 27.03 -16.11 -19.66
N ASP A 527 25.98 -16.02 -18.83
CA ASP A 527 24.63 -16.50 -19.14
C ASP A 527 23.79 -15.40 -19.82
N PRO A 528 23.37 -15.60 -21.08
CA PRO A 528 22.58 -14.61 -21.81
C PRO A 528 21.11 -14.52 -21.39
N THR A 529 20.53 -15.52 -20.70
CA THR A 529 19.08 -15.51 -20.41
C THR A 529 18.69 -14.41 -19.42
N LEU A 530 19.60 -14.02 -18.55
CA LEU A 530 19.41 -12.99 -17.51
C LEU A 530 19.38 -11.54 -18.04
N TRP A 531 19.44 -11.35 -19.37
CA TRP A 531 19.55 -10.02 -19.99
C TRP A 531 18.59 -9.85 -21.17
N THR A 532 17.52 -10.66 -21.21
CA THR A 532 16.50 -10.64 -22.28
C THR A 532 15.33 -9.70 -21.99
N ARG A 533 14.99 -9.47 -20.71
CA ARG A 533 14.00 -8.45 -20.28
C ARG A 533 14.64 -7.06 -20.24
N LEU A 534 13.94 -6.05 -20.76
CA LEU A 534 14.31 -4.64 -20.68
C LEU A 534 13.06 -3.77 -20.42
N ARG A 535 12.82 -3.43 -19.15
CA ARG A 535 11.89 -2.37 -18.73
C ARG A 535 12.52 -0.99 -18.95
N PHE A 536 11.75 -0.02 -19.45
CA PHE A 536 12.13 1.37 -19.61
C PHE A 536 11.04 2.27 -19.03
N ASP A 537 11.32 2.77 -17.84
CA ASP A 537 10.42 3.36 -16.84
C ASP A 537 10.92 4.74 -16.37
N GLY A 538 11.98 5.25 -17.00
CA GLY A 538 12.75 6.40 -16.52
C GLY A 538 13.87 6.05 -15.54
N HIS A 539 13.81 4.91 -14.84
CA HIS A 539 14.84 4.38 -13.93
C HIS A 539 15.95 3.69 -14.74
N MET A 540 15.61 2.85 -15.71
CA MET A 540 16.54 2.22 -16.65
C MET A 540 17.35 3.27 -17.44
N LYS A 541 18.68 3.22 -17.37
CA LYS A 541 19.56 4.16 -18.08
C LYS A 541 20.12 3.54 -19.36
N LEU A 542 20.02 4.26 -20.50
CA LEU A 542 20.47 3.81 -21.82
C LEU A 542 21.85 3.10 -21.86
N PRO A 543 22.91 3.51 -21.12
CA PRO A 543 24.18 2.79 -21.10
C PRO A 543 24.12 1.38 -20.48
N ALA A 544 23.19 1.14 -19.55
CA ALA A 544 22.94 -0.18 -18.97
C ALA A 544 22.18 -1.07 -19.97
N ALA A 545 21.06 -0.59 -20.52
CA ALA A 545 20.33 -1.28 -21.60
C ALA A 545 21.25 -1.61 -22.80
N THR A 546 22.12 -0.68 -23.21
CA THR A 546 23.14 -0.88 -24.26
C THR A 546 24.11 -2.03 -23.94
N GLU A 547 24.29 -2.38 -22.67
CA GLU A 547 25.14 -3.47 -22.20
C GLU A 547 24.36 -4.77 -22.01
N TRP A 548 23.10 -4.72 -21.55
CA TRP A 548 22.20 -5.86 -21.47
C TRP A 548 21.94 -6.45 -22.87
N LEU A 549 21.65 -5.59 -23.86
CA LEU A 549 21.51 -5.96 -25.28
C LEU A 549 22.76 -6.63 -25.92
N LYS A 550 23.94 -6.54 -25.29
CA LYS A 550 25.12 -7.32 -25.70
C LYS A 550 25.17 -8.69 -25.02
N ARG A 551 24.76 -8.75 -23.75
CA ARG A 551 24.80 -9.96 -22.91
C ARG A 551 23.72 -10.95 -23.28
N SER A 552 22.55 -10.48 -23.71
CA SER A 552 21.50 -11.33 -24.32
C SER A 552 21.99 -12.17 -25.49
N ASN A 553 23.13 -11.82 -26.11
CA ASN A 553 23.85 -12.60 -27.11
C ASN A 553 22.99 -13.00 -28.34
N GLY A 554 21.89 -12.28 -28.56
CA GLY A 554 20.91 -12.55 -29.60
C GLY A 554 19.92 -13.68 -29.31
N LEU A 555 19.67 -13.98 -28.03
CA LEU A 555 18.41 -14.59 -27.59
C LEU A 555 17.21 -13.68 -27.90
N PRO A 556 15.97 -14.20 -27.82
CA PRO A 556 14.77 -13.37 -27.90
C PRO A 556 14.73 -12.33 -26.77
N LEU A 557 14.04 -11.20 -26.99
CA LEU A 557 13.95 -10.10 -26.03
C LEU A 557 12.49 -9.80 -25.64
N GLU A 558 12.27 -9.51 -24.36
CA GLU A 558 11.05 -8.89 -23.84
C GLU A 558 11.35 -7.41 -23.55
N ILE A 559 10.50 -6.51 -24.02
CA ILE A 559 10.73 -5.06 -23.98
C ILE A 559 9.44 -4.39 -23.53
N TYR A 560 9.53 -3.67 -22.41
CA TYR A 560 8.46 -2.83 -21.89
C TYR A 560 8.94 -1.38 -21.88
N ILE A 561 8.16 -0.44 -22.42
CA ILE A 561 8.45 0.99 -22.37
C ILE A 561 7.26 1.69 -21.72
N ASP A 562 7.42 2.06 -20.46
CA ASP A 562 6.46 2.90 -19.76
C ASP A 562 6.84 4.37 -19.89
N ALA A 563 5.94 5.14 -20.49
CA ALA A 563 6.00 6.58 -20.61
C ALA A 563 4.64 7.21 -20.24
N THR A 564 3.98 6.65 -19.24
CA THR A 564 3.02 7.34 -18.36
C THR A 564 3.75 8.31 -17.42
N HIS A 565 2.99 9.00 -16.57
CA HIS A 565 3.51 9.50 -15.30
C HIS A 565 3.22 8.44 -14.23
N SER A 566 4.08 8.28 -13.21
CA SER A 566 3.73 7.54 -11.99
C SER A 566 2.40 8.13 -11.46
N HIS A 567 1.36 7.29 -11.36
CA HIS A 567 0.00 7.75 -11.08
C HIS A 567 -0.18 8.19 -9.61
N ASP A 568 0.81 7.90 -8.78
CA ASP A 568 0.91 8.12 -7.33
C ASP A 568 0.95 9.60 -6.90
N HIS A 569 0.87 10.53 -7.85
CA HIS A 569 0.78 11.97 -7.56
C HIS A 569 -0.35 12.60 -8.39
N PRO A 570 -1.39 13.20 -7.75
CA PRO A 570 -2.48 13.85 -8.47
C PRO A 570 -1.92 14.99 -9.32
N VAL A 571 -2.08 14.88 -10.64
CA VAL A 571 -1.74 15.94 -11.59
C VAL A 571 -2.47 17.21 -11.16
N PRO A 572 -1.77 18.31 -10.85
CA PRO A 572 -2.44 19.53 -10.45
C PRO A 572 -3.29 20.03 -11.62
N ASP A 573 -4.59 20.14 -11.36
CA ASP A 573 -5.62 20.78 -12.19
C ASP A 573 -5.00 21.91 -13.05
N PRO A 574 -5.35 22.08 -14.34
CA PRO A 574 -4.80 23.15 -15.19
C PRO A 574 -5.28 24.54 -14.72
N VAL A 575 -4.68 25.04 -13.63
CA VAL A 575 -5.13 26.20 -12.86
C VAL A 575 -5.23 27.40 -13.78
N THR A 576 -6.48 27.83 -14.00
CA THR A 576 -6.77 29.04 -14.77
C THR A 576 -6.07 30.24 -14.14
N SER A 577 -4.96 30.67 -14.74
CA SER A 577 -3.89 31.33 -13.99
C SER A 577 -4.22 32.78 -13.60
N GLU A 578 -4.84 32.98 -12.44
CA GLU A 578 -4.75 34.23 -11.69
C GLU A 578 -3.26 34.57 -11.45
N PRO A 579 -2.75 35.74 -11.87
CA PRO A 579 -1.32 36.03 -11.80
C PRO A 579 -0.86 36.20 -10.33
N PRO A 580 0.33 35.67 -9.96
CA PRO A 580 0.79 35.64 -8.57
C PRO A 580 0.67 36.97 -7.81
N SER A 581 0.27 36.88 -6.55
CA SER A 581 -0.05 38.02 -5.64
C SER A 581 1.02 39.12 -5.57
N PHE A 582 2.28 38.79 -5.87
CA PHE A 582 3.38 39.74 -6.06
C PHE A 582 3.06 40.85 -7.08
N VAL A 583 2.37 40.54 -8.19
CA VAL A 583 2.01 41.53 -9.23
C VAL A 583 0.98 42.53 -8.70
N GLN A 584 -0.02 42.06 -7.96
CA GLN A 584 -1.01 42.92 -7.31
C GLN A 584 -0.36 43.83 -6.25
N SER A 585 0.52 43.26 -5.42
CA SER A 585 1.28 44.00 -4.40
C SER A 585 2.22 45.06 -5.01
N LEU A 586 2.85 44.76 -6.16
CA LEU A 586 3.71 45.72 -6.87
C LEU A 586 2.88 46.89 -7.42
N ALA A 587 1.72 46.63 -8.03
CA ALA A 587 0.81 47.68 -8.52
C ALA A 587 0.32 48.59 -7.38
N ALA A 588 -0.06 48.01 -6.23
CA ALA A 588 -0.44 48.76 -5.03
C ALA A 588 0.70 49.66 -4.51
N SER A 589 1.95 49.17 -4.52
CA SER A 589 3.13 49.94 -4.09
C SER A 589 3.45 51.15 -4.98
N MET A 590 3.05 51.13 -6.26
CA MET A 590 3.34 52.19 -7.24
C MET A 590 2.16 53.14 -7.49
N GLY A 591 0.96 52.84 -6.97
CA GLY A 591 -0.20 53.71 -7.06
C GLY A 591 -0.78 53.89 -8.47
N ILE A 592 -0.54 52.91 -9.36
CA ILE A 592 -1.05 52.93 -10.75
C ILE A 592 -2.29 52.03 -10.82
N ASN A 593 -3.43 52.61 -11.16
CA ASN A 593 -4.69 51.89 -11.31
C ASN A 593 -4.87 51.45 -12.78
N ILE A 594 -4.77 50.15 -13.05
CA ILE A 594 -4.84 49.56 -14.40
C ILE A 594 -6.10 48.71 -14.52
N ASN A 595 -6.95 49.02 -15.50
CA ASN A 595 -8.10 48.19 -15.85
C ASN A 595 -7.67 47.17 -16.93
N ILE A 596 -7.56 45.90 -16.54
CA ILE A 596 -6.96 44.84 -17.34
C ILE A 596 -7.85 44.45 -18.54
N ASN A 597 -9.17 44.57 -18.42
CA ASN A 597 -10.15 44.18 -19.45
C ASN A 597 -10.15 45.07 -20.71
N MET A 598 -9.16 45.95 -20.88
CA MET A 598 -9.03 46.85 -22.04
C MET A 598 -7.81 46.54 -22.92
N LEU A 599 -7.01 45.50 -22.63
CA LEU A 599 -5.80 45.18 -23.41
C LEU A 599 -5.97 44.05 -24.46
N MET A 600 -6.95 43.16 -24.29
CA MET A 600 -7.15 41.98 -25.17
C MET A 600 -8.00 42.22 -26.43
N ALA A 601 -8.19 43.47 -26.87
CA ALA A 601 -9.10 43.76 -27.99
C ALA A 601 -8.72 44.99 -28.84
N GLN A 602 -7.66 44.91 -29.67
CA GLN A 602 -7.69 45.47 -31.05
C GLN A 602 -6.45 45.18 -31.95
N VAL A 603 -6.75 44.60 -33.12
CA VAL A 603 -6.07 44.76 -34.43
C VAL A 603 -4.64 44.22 -34.58
N GLY A 604 -4.50 43.20 -35.45
CA GLY A 604 -3.20 42.64 -35.86
C GLY A 604 -2.49 43.39 -37.00
N GLY A 605 -1.22 43.03 -37.20
CA GLY A 605 -0.32 43.50 -38.28
C GLY A 605 0.96 42.64 -38.31
N PRO A 606 1.73 42.63 -39.42
CA PRO A 606 2.80 41.66 -39.63
C PRO A 606 4.05 41.91 -38.76
N ALA A 607 4.76 40.82 -38.45
CA ALA A 607 5.85 40.79 -37.48
C ALA A 607 7.11 41.60 -37.87
N PRO A 608 7.76 42.27 -36.90
CA PRO A 608 9.16 42.67 -36.98
C PRO A 608 10.09 41.57 -36.42
N VAL A 609 11.29 41.44 -36.99
CA VAL A 609 12.33 40.50 -36.53
C VAL A 609 12.90 40.96 -35.17
N VAL A 610 13.03 40.03 -34.22
CA VAL A 610 13.71 40.22 -32.93
C VAL A 610 14.91 39.25 -32.84
N ALA A 611 15.95 39.66 -32.10
CA ALA A 611 17.22 38.95 -31.94
C ALA A 611 17.09 37.69 -31.05
N PRO A 612 18.04 36.73 -31.10
CA PRO A 612 17.92 35.48 -30.35
C PRO A 612 17.88 35.73 -28.83
N VAL A 613 16.87 35.17 -28.19
CA VAL A 613 16.79 35.05 -26.73
C VAL A 613 17.85 34.06 -26.27
N GLN A 614 18.48 34.33 -25.12
CA GLN A 614 19.44 33.39 -24.54
C GLN A 614 18.68 32.21 -23.95
N THR A 615 19.10 30.99 -24.31
CA THR A 615 18.60 29.75 -23.73
C THR A 615 18.79 29.75 -22.22
N PHE A 616 17.72 29.51 -21.46
CA PHE A 616 17.85 29.08 -20.07
C PHE A 616 18.60 27.75 -20.01
N ASN A 617 19.36 27.54 -18.94
CA ASN A 617 20.11 26.31 -18.70
C ASN A 617 19.34 25.48 -17.65
N PRO A 618 18.93 24.23 -17.93
CA PRO A 618 18.11 23.44 -17.00
C PRO A 618 18.74 23.20 -15.61
N HIS A 619 20.07 23.38 -15.48
CA HIS A 619 20.80 23.22 -14.23
C HIS A 619 20.61 24.35 -13.18
N ASP A 620 19.89 25.43 -13.50
CA ASP A 620 19.71 26.57 -12.60
C ASP A 620 18.42 26.50 -11.73
N LEU A 621 17.70 25.36 -11.74
CA LEU A 621 16.53 25.08 -10.88
C LEU A 621 16.91 24.37 -9.57
N PRO A 622 16.15 24.55 -8.46
CA PRO A 622 16.38 23.83 -7.20
C PRO A 622 16.05 22.33 -7.33
N PRO A 623 16.60 21.45 -6.45
CA PRO A 623 16.46 20.00 -6.61
C PRO A 623 15.01 19.49 -6.50
N MET A 624 14.22 20.01 -5.56
CA MET A 624 12.83 19.60 -5.26
C MET A 624 11.80 20.22 -6.24
N ALA A 625 12.17 20.29 -7.52
CA ALA A 625 11.35 20.79 -8.62
C ALA A 625 11.70 20.06 -9.92
N ARG A 626 12.08 18.79 -9.79
CA ARG A 626 12.09 17.83 -10.89
C ARG A 626 10.89 16.92 -10.65
N PRO A 627 10.00 16.74 -11.63
CA PRO A 627 9.11 15.60 -11.58
C PRO A 627 9.93 14.31 -11.63
N GLU A 628 9.28 13.23 -11.24
CA GLU A 628 9.61 11.85 -11.59
C GLU A 628 10.07 11.72 -13.06
N PRO A 629 11.01 10.81 -13.38
CA PRO A 629 11.72 10.77 -14.66
C PRO A 629 10.90 10.19 -15.83
N CYS A 630 9.60 10.51 -15.90
CA CYS A 630 8.70 10.21 -17.02
C CYS A 630 9.39 10.46 -18.38
N LEU A 631 9.34 9.46 -19.24
CA LEU A 631 10.04 9.49 -20.53
C LEU A 631 9.42 10.54 -21.47
N SER A 632 10.22 11.53 -21.87
CA SER A 632 9.78 12.47 -22.89
C SER A 632 9.75 11.81 -24.27
N ALA A 633 9.01 12.40 -25.21
CA ALA A 633 9.05 12.00 -26.62
C ALA A 633 10.44 12.18 -27.29
N GLN A 634 11.47 12.65 -26.58
CA GLN A 634 12.88 12.53 -26.98
C GLN A 634 13.59 11.33 -26.33
N ASP A 635 13.31 11.01 -25.08
CA ASP A 635 13.88 9.83 -24.42
C ASP A 635 13.36 8.54 -25.07
N VAL A 636 12.05 8.47 -25.35
CA VAL A 636 11.43 7.40 -26.16
C VAL A 636 12.12 7.27 -27.54
N ARG A 637 12.51 8.39 -28.17
CA ARG A 637 13.24 8.37 -29.45
C ARG A 637 14.65 7.79 -29.30
N GLU A 638 15.34 8.04 -28.19
CA GLU A 638 16.68 7.50 -27.93
C GLU A 638 16.62 6.02 -27.52
N ILE A 639 15.58 5.60 -26.79
CA ILE A 639 15.27 4.20 -26.48
C ILE A 639 14.97 3.43 -27.78
N MET A 640 14.05 3.92 -28.62
CA MET A 640 13.73 3.27 -29.90
C MET A 640 14.93 3.23 -30.85
N ALA A 641 15.80 4.25 -30.86
CA ALA A 641 17.04 4.24 -31.64
C ALA A 641 18.08 3.23 -31.12
N LEU A 642 18.05 2.88 -29.83
CA LEU A 642 18.87 1.82 -29.24
C LEU A 642 18.30 0.42 -29.55
N LEU A 643 16.97 0.27 -29.52
CA LEU A 643 16.28 -1.02 -29.67
C LEU A 643 16.07 -1.45 -31.13
N ALA A 644 15.79 -0.53 -32.05
CA ALA A 644 15.48 -0.85 -33.45
C ALA A 644 16.54 -1.69 -34.20
N PRO A 645 17.87 -1.55 -33.95
CA PRO A 645 18.87 -2.47 -34.49
C PRO A 645 18.70 -3.94 -34.08
N HIS A 646 17.98 -4.20 -32.98
CA HIS A 646 17.72 -5.51 -32.39
C HIS A 646 16.33 -6.08 -32.72
N VAL A 647 15.49 -5.41 -33.53
CA VAL A 647 14.11 -5.84 -33.87
C VAL A 647 13.97 -7.26 -34.43
N ALA A 648 15.07 -7.83 -34.96
CA ALA A 648 15.13 -9.24 -35.34
C ALA A 648 15.01 -10.24 -34.17
N GLN A 649 15.08 -9.76 -32.93
CA GLN A 649 15.16 -10.54 -31.68
C GLN A 649 13.95 -10.33 -30.75
N TRP A 650 13.08 -9.34 -30.97
CA TRP A 650 11.96 -9.09 -30.07
C TRP A 650 10.98 -10.28 -30.07
N ARG A 651 10.56 -10.74 -28.88
CA ARG A 651 9.53 -11.76 -28.62
C ARG A 651 8.25 -11.08 -28.13
N LEU A 652 8.40 -10.20 -27.15
CA LEU A 652 7.39 -9.28 -26.65
C LEU A 652 7.89 -7.86 -26.88
N PHE A 653 7.00 -6.96 -27.30
CA PHE A 653 7.27 -5.52 -27.38
C PHE A 653 6.02 -4.75 -26.98
N GLU A 654 6.11 -4.05 -25.87
CA GLU A 654 5.00 -3.31 -25.26
C GLU A 654 5.40 -1.89 -24.92
N VAL A 655 4.48 -0.95 -25.14
CA VAL A 655 4.68 0.47 -24.85
C VAL A 655 3.40 1.07 -24.30
N THR A 656 3.48 1.64 -23.11
CA THR A 656 2.38 2.35 -22.44
C THR A 656 2.67 3.84 -22.40
N VAL A 657 1.75 4.69 -22.85
CA VAL A 657 1.91 6.15 -22.79
C VAL A 657 0.59 6.86 -22.48
N GLU A 658 0.66 7.96 -21.72
CA GLU A 658 -0.48 8.85 -21.44
C GLU A 658 -0.55 10.06 -22.39
N ASN A 659 0.50 10.34 -23.19
CA ASN A 659 0.51 11.39 -24.23
C ASN A 659 0.78 10.84 -25.64
N TYR A 660 -0.13 11.06 -26.59
CA TYR A 660 -0.05 10.49 -27.94
C TYR A 660 1.21 10.88 -28.75
N ASP A 661 1.88 12.00 -28.43
CA ASP A 661 3.11 12.37 -29.14
C ASP A 661 4.27 11.39 -28.86
N ARG A 662 4.29 10.75 -27.69
CA ARG A 662 5.17 9.62 -27.34
C ARG A 662 4.84 8.41 -28.23
N MET A 663 3.57 8.02 -28.33
CA MET A 663 3.10 6.90 -29.16
C MET A 663 3.36 7.13 -30.66
N PHE A 664 3.19 8.36 -31.15
CA PHE A 664 3.52 8.73 -32.52
C PHE A 664 5.01 8.50 -32.85
N VAL A 665 5.91 8.73 -31.88
CA VAL A 665 7.36 8.48 -32.03
C VAL A 665 7.67 6.98 -32.02
N VAL A 666 6.96 6.18 -31.23
CA VAL A 666 7.03 4.72 -31.29
C VAL A 666 6.59 4.24 -32.67
N LEU A 667 5.37 4.59 -33.11
CA LEU A 667 4.83 4.19 -34.41
C LEU A 667 5.71 4.63 -35.60
N GLU A 668 6.34 5.82 -35.53
CA GLU A 668 7.32 6.26 -36.52
C GLU A 668 8.59 5.40 -36.53
N SER A 669 9.10 5.04 -35.35
CA SER A 669 10.27 4.17 -35.23
C SER A 669 9.99 2.73 -35.67
N LEU A 670 8.80 2.20 -35.32
CA LEU A 670 8.34 0.88 -35.76
C LEU A 670 8.15 0.82 -37.29
N ALA A 671 7.72 1.91 -37.93
CA ALA A 671 7.61 1.98 -39.38
C ALA A 671 8.95 2.05 -40.13
N GLU A 672 10.05 2.45 -39.46
CA GLU A 672 11.41 2.33 -40.04
C GLU A 672 12.02 0.93 -39.86
N CYS A 673 11.48 0.10 -38.95
CA CYS A 673 12.01 -1.24 -38.66
C CYS A 673 11.78 -2.24 -39.82
N PRO A 674 12.79 -3.04 -40.24
CA PRO A 674 12.70 -3.93 -41.40
C PRO A 674 11.88 -5.22 -41.21
N GLY A 675 11.47 -5.54 -39.98
CA GLY A 675 10.71 -6.75 -39.66
C GLY A 675 11.00 -7.29 -38.26
N ALA A 676 9.97 -7.81 -37.59
CA ALA A 676 10.03 -8.44 -36.27
C ALA A 676 9.66 -9.94 -36.38
N PRO A 677 10.59 -10.81 -36.83
CA PRO A 677 10.32 -12.20 -37.21
C PRO A 677 10.15 -13.18 -36.02
N LEU A 678 10.40 -12.72 -34.79
CA LEU A 678 10.23 -13.51 -33.56
C LEU A 678 9.15 -12.93 -32.63
N LEU A 679 8.54 -11.80 -33.00
CA LEU A 679 7.57 -11.10 -32.18
C LEU A 679 6.26 -11.91 -32.17
N GLU A 680 5.85 -12.30 -30.97
CA GLU A 680 4.64 -13.09 -30.70
C GLU A 680 3.60 -12.22 -29.99
N ASP A 681 4.04 -11.30 -29.13
CA ASP A 681 3.23 -10.47 -28.26
C ASP A 681 3.51 -8.98 -28.55
N PHE A 682 2.48 -8.20 -28.85
CA PHE A 682 2.61 -6.82 -29.34
C PHE A 682 1.51 -5.90 -28.79
N GLY A 683 1.80 -5.27 -27.66
CA GLY A 683 0.93 -4.26 -27.03
C GLY A 683 1.37 -2.83 -27.36
N LEU A 684 0.41 -1.95 -27.61
CA LEU A 684 0.61 -0.50 -27.70
C LEU A 684 -0.56 0.20 -27.00
N TYR A 685 -0.29 0.68 -25.79
CA TYR A 685 -1.28 1.23 -24.87
C TYR A 685 -1.24 2.76 -24.90
N HIS A 686 -2.38 3.40 -25.11
CA HIS A 686 -2.55 4.85 -25.07
C HIS A 686 -3.83 5.19 -24.28
N TYR A 687 -3.62 5.77 -23.10
CA TYR A 687 -4.66 6.22 -22.20
C TYR A 687 -4.80 7.75 -22.32
N GLU A 688 -5.96 8.26 -22.76
CA GLU A 688 -6.17 9.69 -23.01
C GLU A 688 -7.32 10.24 -22.15
N GLN A 689 -6.97 10.91 -21.04
CA GLN A 689 -7.90 11.38 -20.01
C GLN A 689 -8.89 12.48 -20.47
N GLU A 690 -8.71 13.10 -21.66
CA GLU A 690 -9.52 14.26 -22.11
C GLU A 690 -10.32 14.00 -23.43
N SER A 691 -10.36 12.79 -23.97
CA SER A 691 -10.80 12.57 -25.38
C SER A 691 -12.32 12.56 -25.64
N GLU A 692 -13.16 12.43 -24.61
CA GLU A 692 -14.51 11.83 -24.73
C GLU A 692 -15.49 12.53 -25.68
N GLU A 693 -15.43 13.86 -25.81
CA GLU A 693 -16.38 14.63 -26.64
C GLU A 693 -16.03 14.70 -28.15
N THR A 694 -14.95 14.05 -28.63
CA THR A 694 -14.41 14.33 -29.99
C THR A 694 -14.73 13.29 -31.08
N GLU A 695 -15.50 13.70 -32.11
CA GLU A 695 -15.80 12.87 -33.30
C GLU A 695 -14.54 12.52 -34.15
N HIS A 696 -13.43 13.22 -33.95
CA HIS A 696 -12.28 13.29 -34.87
C HIS A 696 -10.95 13.54 -34.13
N PHE A 697 -9.96 12.68 -34.33
CA PHE A 697 -8.67 12.74 -33.63
C PHE A 697 -8.00 14.13 -33.64
N GLN A 698 -7.59 14.60 -32.45
CA GLN A 698 -6.75 15.78 -32.29
C GLN A 698 -5.44 15.46 -31.55
N PRO A 699 -4.34 16.17 -31.83
CA PRO A 699 -4.20 17.16 -32.90
C PRO A 699 -4.06 16.49 -34.27
N ALA A 700 -4.80 16.96 -35.27
CA ALA A 700 -4.78 16.42 -36.65
C ALA A 700 -3.40 16.48 -37.38
N ALA A 701 -2.33 16.90 -36.70
CA ALA A 701 -0.94 16.73 -37.15
C ALA A 701 -0.39 15.31 -36.85
N LEU A 702 -0.94 14.61 -35.85
CA LEU A 702 -0.52 13.27 -35.40
C LEU A 702 -1.44 12.14 -35.90
N SER A 703 -2.51 12.46 -36.65
CA SER A 703 -3.45 11.50 -37.27
C SER A 703 -2.88 10.69 -38.46
N LYS A 704 -1.55 10.53 -38.52
CA LYS A 704 -0.86 9.75 -39.55
C LYS A 704 -0.94 8.27 -39.19
N ALA A 705 -1.59 7.48 -40.05
CA ALA A 705 -1.50 6.02 -39.98
C ALA A 705 -0.09 5.52 -40.38
N PHE A 706 0.46 4.59 -39.60
CA PHE A 706 1.77 3.96 -39.82
C PHE A 706 1.65 2.48 -40.15
N LEU A 707 2.65 1.89 -40.81
CA LEU A 707 2.75 0.44 -41.00
C LEU A 707 3.95 -0.10 -40.20
N PRO A 708 3.73 -0.62 -38.98
CA PRO A 708 4.79 -1.25 -38.20
C PRO A 708 5.53 -2.33 -38.99
N PHE A 709 6.84 -2.40 -38.80
CA PHE A 709 7.72 -3.46 -39.31
C PHE A 709 7.68 -3.65 -40.84
N HIS A 710 7.26 -2.63 -41.60
CA HIS A 710 6.90 -2.74 -43.02
C HIS A 710 5.89 -3.86 -43.36
N GLY A 711 5.08 -4.31 -42.39
CA GLY A 711 4.17 -5.46 -42.53
C GLY A 711 4.84 -6.83 -42.36
N ASN A 712 6.00 -6.90 -41.72
CA ASN A 712 6.82 -8.11 -41.60
C ASN A 712 7.01 -8.55 -40.14
N ALA A 713 5.91 -8.88 -39.45
CA ALA A 713 5.90 -9.48 -38.11
C ALA A 713 5.04 -10.77 -38.09
N PRO A 714 5.48 -11.85 -38.78
CA PRO A 714 4.62 -12.98 -39.16
C PRO A 714 4.22 -13.94 -38.02
N ASN A 715 4.70 -13.73 -36.79
CA ASN A 715 4.50 -14.63 -35.66
C ASN A 715 3.59 -14.05 -34.56
N ILE A 716 3.09 -12.82 -34.71
CA ILE A 716 2.22 -12.19 -33.70
C ILE A 716 0.98 -13.06 -33.48
N LYS A 717 0.71 -13.39 -32.22
CA LYS A 717 -0.44 -14.14 -31.72
C LYS A 717 -1.38 -13.21 -30.95
N ASN A 718 -0.79 -12.32 -30.15
CA ASN A 718 -1.48 -11.48 -29.19
C ASN A 718 -1.20 -10.03 -29.57
N ALA A 719 -2.26 -9.25 -29.80
CA ALA A 719 -2.15 -7.88 -30.32
C ALA A 719 -3.11 -6.94 -29.59
N ALA A 720 -2.59 -6.21 -28.61
CA ALA A 720 -3.30 -5.14 -27.94
C ALA A 720 -2.97 -3.80 -28.60
N LEU A 721 -3.98 -3.16 -29.19
CA LEU A 721 -3.80 -1.88 -29.89
C LEU A 721 -4.82 -0.88 -29.33
N TRP A 722 -4.36 0.07 -28.52
CA TRP A 722 -5.22 1.01 -27.80
C TRP A 722 -4.88 2.44 -28.28
N GLY A 723 -5.87 3.20 -28.79
CA GLY A 723 -5.69 4.57 -29.31
C GLY A 723 -4.74 4.76 -30.52
N VAL A 724 -4.17 3.71 -31.10
CA VAL A 724 -3.06 3.83 -32.07
C VAL A 724 -3.44 4.01 -33.54
N HIS A 725 -2.69 4.84 -34.26
CA HIS A 725 -2.87 5.07 -35.70
C HIS A 725 -2.02 4.13 -36.57
N VAL A 726 -2.52 2.93 -36.84
CA VAL A 726 -1.93 2.00 -37.82
C VAL A 726 -2.70 1.96 -39.15
N ASP A 727 -2.02 1.67 -40.26
CA ASP A 727 -2.65 1.28 -41.53
C ASP A 727 -3.19 -0.14 -41.36
N TRP A 728 -4.40 -0.25 -40.83
CA TRP A 728 -5.09 -1.51 -40.58
C TRP A 728 -5.09 -2.45 -41.79
N THR A 729 -5.21 -1.91 -43.01
CA THR A 729 -5.36 -2.72 -44.23
C THR A 729 -4.02 -3.26 -44.71
N ALA A 730 -2.93 -2.51 -44.55
CA ALA A 730 -1.58 -3.05 -44.76
C ALA A 730 -1.14 -3.96 -43.61
N SER A 731 -1.60 -3.71 -42.38
CA SER A 731 -1.28 -4.47 -41.17
C SER A 731 -1.92 -5.86 -41.12
N LEU A 732 -2.91 -6.17 -41.98
CA LEU A 732 -3.41 -7.53 -42.29
C LEU A 732 -2.32 -8.54 -42.77
N SER A 733 -1.08 -8.09 -42.88
CA SER A 733 0.12 -8.90 -43.11
C SER A 733 0.67 -9.55 -41.84
N PHE A 734 0.40 -8.97 -40.65
CA PHE A 734 0.74 -9.54 -39.34
C PHE A 734 -0.48 -9.70 -38.41
N LEU A 735 -1.54 -8.89 -38.56
CA LEU A 735 -2.83 -9.07 -37.89
C LEU A 735 -3.62 -10.24 -38.53
N GLN A 736 -3.08 -11.44 -38.37
CA GLN A 736 -3.61 -12.71 -38.88
C GLN A 736 -2.95 -13.87 -38.11
N ASN A 737 -3.67 -14.98 -37.91
CA ASN A 737 -3.28 -16.08 -37.01
C ASN A 737 -3.18 -15.62 -35.54
N LEU A 738 -3.96 -14.63 -35.14
CA LEU A 738 -4.07 -14.21 -33.75
C LEU A 738 -4.79 -15.27 -32.91
N ASN A 739 -4.36 -15.41 -31.66
CA ASN A 739 -5.12 -16.02 -30.58
C ASN A 739 -6.04 -14.96 -29.94
N GLU A 740 -5.55 -13.72 -29.84
CA GLU A 740 -6.10 -12.66 -29.01
C GLU A 740 -5.96 -11.32 -29.75
N LEU A 741 -7.00 -10.50 -29.71
CA LEU A 741 -7.04 -9.19 -30.37
C LEU A 741 -7.79 -8.19 -29.49
N GLU A 742 -7.13 -7.10 -29.17
CA GLU A 742 -7.77 -5.98 -28.49
C GLU A 742 -7.74 -4.72 -29.33
N LEU A 743 -8.83 -3.98 -29.27
CA LEU A 743 -8.93 -2.62 -29.78
C LEU A 743 -9.55 -1.76 -28.69
N ALA A 744 -8.77 -0.87 -28.05
CA ALA A 744 -9.30 0.05 -27.03
C ALA A 744 -9.17 1.54 -27.46
N TYR A 745 -9.91 2.45 -26.83
CA TYR A 745 -9.71 3.92 -26.87
C TYR A 745 -9.47 4.59 -28.24
N HIS A 746 -10.12 4.10 -29.31
CA HIS A 746 -9.98 4.70 -30.64
C HIS A 746 -11.14 5.67 -30.94
N VAL A 747 -10.85 6.93 -31.24
CA VAL A 747 -11.83 7.83 -31.86
C VAL A 747 -12.24 7.35 -33.26
N ARG A 748 -13.44 7.76 -33.68
CA ARG A 748 -14.19 7.09 -34.76
C ARG A 748 -13.51 7.09 -36.13
N ASP A 749 -12.70 8.09 -36.45
CA ASP A 749 -12.09 8.24 -37.78
C ASP A 749 -10.74 7.52 -37.95
N VAL A 750 -10.18 6.95 -36.87
CA VAL A 750 -8.95 6.16 -36.89
C VAL A 750 -9.17 4.65 -36.66
N ARG A 751 -10.38 4.24 -36.24
CA ARG A 751 -10.82 2.83 -36.13
C ARG A 751 -10.70 2.05 -37.46
N PRO A 752 -10.48 0.71 -37.43
CA PRO A 752 -10.48 -0.13 -38.63
C PRO A 752 -11.85 -0.13 -39.34
N THR A 753 -11.86 -0.35 -40.66
CA THR A 753 -13.13 -0.59 -41.38
C THR A 753 -13.63 -2.01 -41.13
N PHE A 754 -14.94 -2.23 -41.19
CA PHE A 754 -15.54 -3.55 -40.99
C PHE A 754 -14.97 -4.62 -41.94
N GLU A 755 -14.71 -4.28 -43.20
CA GLU A 755 -14.08 -5.22 -44.14
C GLU A 755 -12.64 -5.58 -43.73
N THR A 756 -11.90 -4.63 -43.15
CA THR A 756 -10.55 -4.89 -42.61
C THR A 756 -10.62 -5.76 -41.35
N PHE A 757 -11.49 -5.42 -40.41
CA PHE A 757 -11.72 -6.21 -39.18
C PHE A 757 -12.18 -7.64 -39.50
N ARG A 758 -13.13 -7.79 -40.44
CA ARG A 758 -13.59 -9.09 -40.94
C ARG A 758 -12.43 -9.92 -41.49
N GLU A 759 -11.47 -9.31 -42.18
CA GLU A 759 -10.25 -10.00 -42.63
C GLU A 759 -9.28 -10.34 -41.49
N MET A 760 -9.12 -9.52 -40.44
CA MET A 760 -8.32 -9.87 -39.25
C MET A 760 -8.86 -11.14 -38.58
N ILE A 761 -10.17 -11.13 -38.28
CA ILE A 761 -10.88 -12.22 -37.61
C ILE A 761 -10.88 -13.49 -38.49
N THR A 762 -11.26 -13.40 -39.76
CA THR A 762 -11.34 -14.58 -40.64
C THR A 762 -9.98 -15.16 -41.06
N ARG A 763 -8.88 -14.43 -40.82
CA ARG A 763 -7.50 -14.94 -40.93
C ARG A 763 -6.92 -15.42 -39.60
N SER A 764 -7.68 -15.34 -38.51
CA SER A 764 -7.30 -15.77 -37.17
C SER A 764 -8.28 -16.87 -36.71
N PRO A 765 -8.28 -18.05 -37.34
CA PRO A 765 -9.27 -19.12 -37.10
C PRO A 765 -9.08 -19.85 -35.76
N GLN A 766 -8.13 -19.42 -34.94
CA GLN A 766 -7.92 -19.84 -33.55
C GLN A 766 -8.13 -18.71 -32.53
N LEU A 767 -8.69 -17.57 -32.96
CA LEU A 767 -9.00 -16.46 -32.06
C LEU A 767 -9.96 -16.93 -30.96
N THR A 768 -9.52 -16.84 -29.71
CA THR A 768 -10.24 -17.23 -28.49
C THR A 768 -10.69 -16.02 -27.68
N HIS A 769 -9.92 -14.92 -27.74
CA HIS A 769 -10.17 -13.68 -27.01
C HIS A 769 -10.38 -12.50 -27.97
N LEU A 770 -11.33 -11.62 -27.63
CA LEU A 770 -11.60 -10.39 -28.36
C LEU A 770 -12.05 -9.30 -27.39
N SER A 771 -11.30 -8.21 -27.31
CA SER A 771 -11.61 -7.04 -26.48
C SER A 771 -11.88 -5.82 -27.36
N LEU A 772 -12.99 -5.12 -27.09
CA LEU A 772 -13.45 -3.95 -27.85
C LEU A 772 -13.96 -2.86 -26.91
N CYS A 773 -13.05 -2.00 -26.45
CA CYS A 773 -13.32 -0.97 -25.43
C CYS A 773 -13.28 0.43 -26.07
N PHE A 774 -14.37 1.22 -26.03
CA PHE A 774 -14.47 2.51 -26.76
C PHE A 774 -13.99 2.43 -28.24
N SER A 775 -14.20 1.30 -28.92
CA SER A 775 -13.55 0.99 -30.20
C SER A 775 -14.35 0.00 -31.07
N GLY A 776 -13.75 -0.48 -32.16
CA GLY A 776 -14.28 -1.54 -33.03
C GLY A 776 -14.42 -1.16 -34.52
N PRO A 777 -15.00 -2.04 -35.35
CA PRO A 777 -15.13 -1.84 -36.79
C PRO A 777 -16.08 -0.69 -37.19
N THR A 778 -15.69 0.10 -38.19
CA THR A 778 -16.51 1.16 -38.79
C THR A 778 -17.14 0.78 -40.14
N GLY A 779 -18.33 1.31 -40.41
CA GLY A 779 -19.05 1.13 -41.69
C GLY A 779 -20.27 0.22 -41.59
N ASP A 780 -20.71 -0.32 -42.72
CA ASP A 780 -21.84 -1.26 -42.78
C ASP A 780 -21.42 -2.63 -42.24
N LEU A 781 -22.02 -3.06 -41.12
CA LEU A 781 -21.73 -4.31 -40.44
C LEU A 781 -22.49 -5.49 -41.08
N GLU A 782 -21.78 -6.51 -41.57
CA GLU A 782 -22.35 -7.77 -42.05
C GLU A 782 -22.15 -8.92 -41.05
N VAL A 783 -22.87 -10.02 -41.20
CA VAL A 783 -22.81 -11.14 -40.23
C VAL A 783 -21.49 -11.91 -40.37
N ILE A 784 -20.76 -12.07 -39.26
CA ILE A 784 -19.50 -12.80 -39.15
C ILE A 784 -19.62 -13.93 -38.11
N GLU A 785 -19.05 -15.10 -38.41
CA GLU A 785 -18.99 -16.25 -37.50
C GLU A 785 -17.56 -16.39 -36.95
N ILE A 786 -17.43 -16.41 -35.62
CA ILE A 786 -16.15 -16.53 -34.90
C ILE A 786 -16.23 -17.82 -34.07
N PRO A 787 -15.90 -18.98 -34.66
CA PRO A 787 -16.31 -20.28 -34.12
C PRO A 787 -15.49 -20.75 -32.90
N THR A 788 -14.38 -20.07 -32.61
CA THR A 788 -13.42 -20.38 -31.53
C THR A 788 -13.43 -19.37 -30.40
N LEU A 789 -14.19 -18.29 -30.49
CA LEU A 789 -14.19 -17.23 -29.47
C LEU A 789 -14.84 -17.74 -28.18
N GLN A 790 -14.12 -17.65 -27.07
CA GLN A 790 -14.51 -18.11 -25.73
C GLN A 790 -14.76 -16.93 -24.79
N LYS A 791 -13.88 -15.91 -24.79
CA LYS A 791 -13.98 -14.65 -24.02
C LYS A 791 -14.24 -13.46 -24.94
N LEU A 792 -15.15 -12.57 -24.52
CA LEU A 792 -15.51 -11.35 -25.23
C LEU A 792 -15.66 -10.21 -24.23
N VAL A 793 -14.88 -9.13 -24.39
CA VAL A 793 -14.95 -7.92 -23.56
C VAL A 793 -15.54 -6.78 -24.38
N LEU A 794 -16.52 -6.06 -23.83
CA LEU A 794 -17.24 -4.96 -24.48
C LEU A 794 -17.44 -3.81 -23.49
N CYS A 795 -16.52 -2.84 -23.49
CA CYS A 795 -16.54 -1.72 -22.54
C CYS A 795 -16.71 -0.36 -23.24
N TYR A 796 -17.38 0.60 -22.60
CA TYR A 796 -17.50 1.99 -23.07
C TYR A 796 -18.02 2.13 -24.52
N LEU A 797 -19.02 1.34 -24.91
CA LEU A 797 -19.57 1.35 -26.27
C LEU A 797 -20.96 2.00 -26.34
N GLU A 798 -21.08 3.09 -27.12
CA GLU A 798 -22.35 3.78 -27.44
C GLU A 798 -23.51 2.77 -27.69
N ARG A 799 -24.69 2.98 -27.09
CA ARG A 799 -25.89 2.13 -27.23
C ARG A 799 -26.25 1.86 -28.69
N ASP A 800 -26.18 2.92 -29.51
CA ASP A 800 -26.53 2.86 -30.93
C ASP A 800 -25.48 2.10 -31.77
N TYR A 801 -24.28 1.84 -31.22
CA TYR A 801 -23.18 1.11 -31.85
C TYR A 801 -23.03 -0.34 -31.37
N ILE A 802 -23.06 -0.60 -30.05
CA ILE A 802 -22.90 -1.97 -29.49
C ILE A 802 -23.98 -2.93 -29.98
N LYS A 803 -25.22 -2.44 -30.10
CA LYS A 803 -26.39 -3.22 -30.49
C LYS A 803 -26.25 -3.81 -31.92
N PRO A 804 -25.94 -3.05 -32.98
CA PRO A 804 -25.64 -3.62 -34.30
C PRO A 804 -24.30 -4.37 -34.36
N LEU A 805 -23.30 -4.03 -33.55
CA LEU A 805 -22.01 -4.73 -33.45
C LEU A 805 -22.20 -6.19 -33.00
N VAL A 806 -22.71 -6.42 -31.79
CA VAL A 806 -23.02 -7.77 -31.28
C VAL A 806 -24.09 -8.45 -32.14
N GLY A 807 -24.99 -7.65 -32.75
CA GLY A 807 -25.99 -8.13 -33.72
C GLY A 807 -25.42 -8.62 -35.05
N SER A 808 -24.12 -8.45 -35.28
CA SER A 808 -23.37 -8.98 -36.43
C SER A 808 -22.59 -10.26 -36.10
N PHE A 809 -22.34 -10.56 -34.83
CA PHE A 809 -21.51 -11.68 -34.42
C PHE A 809 -22.31 -12.99 -34.26
N VAL A 810 -21.69 -14.11 -34.66
CA VAL A 810 -22.18 -15.47 -34.42
C VAL A 810 -21.08 -16.22 -33.66
N LEU A 811 -21.30 -16.36 -32.35
CA LEU A 811 -20.33 -16.86 -31.37
C LEU A 811 -20.85 -18.18 -30.77
N PRO A 812 -20.58 -19.34 -31.39
CA PRO A 812 -21.14 -20.61 -30.96
C PRO A 812 -20.48 -21.16 -29.67
N ALA A 813 -19.22 -20.80 -29.43
CA ALA A 813 -18.35 -21.30 -28.37
C ALA A 813 -18.11 -20.28 -27.23
N LEU A 814 -18.85 -19.17 -27.18
CA LEU A 814 -18.67 -18.18 -26.12
C LEU A 814 -19.04 -18.76 -24.76
N GLU A 815 -18.09 -18.70 -23.83
CA GLU A 815 -18.12 -19.28 -22.49
C GLU A 815 -17.99 -18.18 -21.41
N GLU A 816 -17.53 -16.99 -21.80
CA GLU A 816 -17.31 -15.81 -20.95
C GLU A 816 -17.68 -14.50 -21.68
N LEU A 817 -18.16 -13.51 -20.92
CA LEU A 817 -18.53 -12.17 -21.41
C LEU A 817 -18.29 -11.14 -20.30
N THR A 818 -17.64 -10.02 -20.63
CA THR A 818 -17.47 -8.84 -19.75
C THR A 818 -18.23 -7.65 -20.34
N LEU A 819 -18.97 -6.94 -19.50
CA LEU A 819 -19.75 -5.75 -19.86
C LEU A 819 -19.49 -4.60 -18.86
N ASP A 820 -18.85 -3.53 -19.33
CA ASP A 820 -18.77 -2.24 -18.64
C ASP A 820 -19.40 -1.16 -19.54
N LEU A 821 -20.59 -0.72 -19.18
CA LEU A 821 -21.42 0.17 -19.97
C LEU A 821 -22.14 1.15 -19.04
N ALA A 822 -21.92 2.45 -19.22
CA ALA A 822 -22.52 3.52 -18.43
C ALA A 822 -23.36 4.49 -19.29
N ASP A 823 -23.96 5.51 -18.66
CA ASP A 823 -24.57 6.73 -19.24
C ASP A 823 -25.76 6.60 -20.22
N GLU A 824 -26.03 5.44 -20.82
CA GLU A 824 -27.13 5.24 -21.77
C GLU A 824 -28.08 4.08 -21.41
N ASP A 825 -29.37 4.18 -21.75
CA ASP A 825 -30.34 3.08 -21.58
C ASP A 825 -30.08 1.92 -22.57
N PHE A 826 -29.38 0.88 -22.12
CA PHE A 826 -29.11 -0.35 -22.87
C PHE A 826 -30.27 -1.37 -22.86
N THR A 827 -31.50 -1.00 -22.46
CA THR A 827 -32.68 -1.90 -22.44
C THR A 827 -32.83 -2.72 -23.74
N GLU A 828 -32.78 -2.09 -24.91
CA GLU A 828 -32.94 -2.83 -26.17
C GLU A 828 -31.74 -3.74 -26.52
N PHE A 829 -30.57 -3.53 -25.91
CA PHE A 829 -29.38 -4.37 -26.04
C PHE A 829 -29.41 -5.55 -25.06
N ALA A 830 -29.81 -5.33 -23.81
CA ALA A 830 -30.08 -6.39 -22.84
C ALA A 830 -31.20 -7.35 -23.34
N GLU A 831 -32.27 -6.83 -23.94
CA GLU A 831 -33.28 -7.65 -24.66
C GLU A 831 -32.68 -8.45 -25.83
N GLN A 832 -31.66 -7.94 -26.51
CA GLN A 832 -30.98 -8.64 -27.62
C GLN A 832 -30.06 -9.75 -27.12
N LEU A 833 -29.31 -9.53 -26.04
CA LEU A 833 -28.44 -10.53 -25.40
C LEU A 833 -29.26 -11.74 -24.91
N ALA A 834 -30.38 -11.47 -24.24
CA ALA A 834 -31.32 -12.50 -23.77
C ALA A 834 -32.18 -13.09 -24.90
N GLY A 835 -32.33 -12.37 -26.01
CA GLY A 835 -33.07 -12.80 -27.20
C GLY A 835 -32.34 -13.88 -28.01
N ARG A 836 -33.04 -14.46 -29.01
CA ARG A 836 -32.41 -15.37 -29.98
C ARG A 836 -31.78 -14.57 -31.11
N GLY A 837 -30.44 -14.55 -31.17
CA GLY A 837 -29.69 -13.88 -32.23
C GLY A 837 -30.04 -14.37 -33.64
N LYS A 838 -29.80 -13.53 -34.66
CA LYS A 838 -30.15 -13.82 -36.06
C LYS A 838 -29.37 -15.04 -36.59
N GLY A 839 -30.03 -16.19 -36.60
CA GLY A 839 -29.44 -17.46 -37.07
C GLY A 839 -29.02 -18.41 -35.94
N LEU A 840 -28.99 -17.93 -34.68
CA LEU A 840 -28.72 -18.76 -33.51
C LEU A 840 -29.98 -19.52 -33.05
N SER A 841 -29.76 -20.66 -32.40
CA SER A 841 -30.83 -21.48 -31.80
C SER A 841 -31.08 -21.16 -30.32
N ARG A 842 -30.08 -20.59 -29.65
CA ARG A 842 -30.07 -20.07 -28.28
C ARG A 842 -29.82 -18.56 -28.26
N SER A 843 -29.95 -17.94 -27.09
CA SER A 843 -29.37 -16.63 -26.76
C SER A 843 -27.84 -16.71 -26.67
N LEU A 844 -27.16 -15.56 -26.63
CA LEU A 844 -25.71 -15.53 -26.39
C LEU A 844 -25.41 -16.01 -24.97
N LEU A 845 -26.12 -15.43 -24.00
CA LEU A 845 -26.00 -15.70 -22.57
C LEU A 845 -26.18 -17.17 -22.17
N ALA A 846 -26.99 -17.94 -22.90
CA ALA A 846 -27.18 -19.38 -22.63
C ALA A 846 -25.97 -20.27 -23.01
N GLY A 847 -24.86 -19.69 -23.48
CA GLY A 847 -23.55 -20.35 -23.56
C GLY A 847 -22.68 -20.17 -22.32
N LEU A 848 -22.88 -19.08 -21.58
CA LEU A 848 -21.91 -18.59 -20.60
C LEU A 848 -21.78 -19.50 -19.37
N THR A 849 -20.54 -19.60 -18.92
CA THR A 849 -20.08 -20.25 -17.67
C THR A 849 -19.45 -19.22 -16.73
N ARG A 850 -18.90 -18.14 -17.28
CA ARG A 850 -18.37 -16.97 -16.57
C ARG A 850 -19.05 -15.71 -17.10
N PHE A 851 -19.25 -14.70 -16.25
CA PHE A 851 -19.86 -13.42 -16.64
C PHE A 851 -19.34 -12.32 -15.72
N LYS A 852 -18.93 -11.19 -16.28
CA LYS A 852 -18.59 -9.97 -15.54
C LYS A 852 -19.52 -8.84 -15.95
N ILE A 853 -20.06 -8.12 -14.96
CA ILE A 853 -20.86 -6.91 -15.14
C ILE A 853 -20.30 -5.85 -14.21
N ASP A 854 -19.81 -4.77 -14.80
CA ASP A 854 -19.46 -3.54 -14.09
C ASP A 854 -20.45 -2.43 -14.47
N GLY A 855 -21.05 -2.52 -15.68
CA GLY A 855 -22.16 -1.67 -16.10
C GLY A 855 -23.10 -2.34 -17.11
N LEU A 856 -24.42 -2.29 -16.87
CA LEU A 856 -25.44 -2.58 -17.89
C LEU A 856 -26.78 -1.87 -17.59
N PRO A 857 -26.87 -0.54 -17.75
CA PRO A 857 -28.09 0.20 -17.49
C PRO A 857 -29.29 -0.25 -18.32
N CYS A 858 -30.31 -0.81 -17.66
CA CYS A 858 -31.46 -1.39 -18.34
C CYS A 858 -32.66 -1.63 -17.42
N SER A 859 -33.87 -1.50 -17.98
CA SER A 859 -35.12 -1.72 -17.26
C SER A 859 -35.26 -3.11 -16.63
N ASP A 860 -36.00 -3.20 -15.50
CA ASP A 860 -36.36 -4.43 -14.78
C ASP A 860 -36.68 -5.63 -15.67
N ALA A 861 -37.42 -5.39 -16.76
CA ALA A 861 -37.85 -6.42 -17.69
C ALA A 861 -36.68 -7.00 -18.49
N ALA A 862 -35.72 -6.16 -18.89
CA ALA A 862 -34.53 -6.58 -19.61
C ALA A 862 -33.50 -7.25 -18.68
N ALA A 863 -33.22 -6.67 -17.51
CA ALA A 863 -32.37 -7.28 -16.49
C ALA A 863 -32.87 -8.68 -16.08
N ALA A 864 -34.18 -8.82 -15.83
CA ALA A 864 -34.81 -10.10 -15.50
C ALA A 864 -34.84 -11.13 -16.66
N LEU A 865 -34.68 -10.68 -17.92
CA LEU A 865 -34.47 -11.53 -19.09
C LEU A 865 -33.01 -11.97 -19.22
N VAL A 866 -32.05 -11.06 -18.99
CA VAL A 866 -30.59 -11.34 -18.98
C VAL A 866 -30.26 -12.41 -17.94
N PHE A 867 -30.56 -12.15 -16.66
CA PHE A 867 -30.38 -13.13 -15.57
C PHE A 867 -31.16 -14.43 -15.84
N GLY A 868 -32.29 -14.32 -16.55
CA GLY A 868 -33.11 -15.46 -16.98
C GLY A 868 -32.50 -16.36 -18.05
N GLN A 869 -31.30 -16.06 -18.57
CA GLN A 869 -30.56 -16.93 -19.49
C GLN A 869 -29.26 -17.50 -18.89
N LEU A 870 -28.81 -16.99 -17.73
CA LEU A 870 -27.58 -17.41 -17.05
C LEU A 870 -27.75 -18.72 -16.25
N GLU A 871 -28.44 -19.72 -16.82
CA GLU A 871 -28.64 -21.04 -16.17
C GLU A 871 -27.35 -21.89 -16.09
N ASN A 872 -26.26 -21.45 -16.74
CA ASN A 872 -24.99 -22.17 -16.80
C ASN A 872 -23.81 -21.46 -16.11
N VAL A 873 -23.96 -20.23 -15.62
CA VAL A 873 -22.89 -19.45 -14.99
C VAL A 873 -22.54 -20.01 -13.60
N HIS A 874 -21.23 -20.10 -13.36
CA HIS A 874 -20.54 -20.61 -12.17
C HIS A 874 -19.78 -19.48 -11.46
N LYS A 875 -18.94 -18.74 -12.21
CA LYS A 875 -18.20 -17.53 -11.76
C LYS A 875 -18.94 -16.26 -12.23
N LEU A 876 -19.43 -15.44 -11.30
CA LEU A 876 -19.94 -14.09 -11.58
C LEU A 876 -19.04 -13.05 -10.91
N LEU A 877 -18.63 -12.05 -11.68
CA LEU A 877 -18.10 -10.79 -11.17
C LEU A 877 -19.20 -9.73 -11.33
N LEU A 878 -19.51 -9.01 -10.26
CA LEU A 878 -20.52 -7.95 -10.27
C LEU A 878 -20.01 -6.77 -9.45
N ASN A 879 -19.44 -5.76 -10.11
CA ASN A 879 -19.15 -4.51 -9.44
C ASN A 879 -20.44 -3.66 -9.38
N CYS A 880 -20.85 -3.21 -8.18
CA CYS A 880 -21.98 -2.30 -8.03
C CYS A 880 -21.62 -0.85 -7.72
N ASP A 881 -20.34 -0.53 -7.50
CA ASP A 881 -19.89 0.84 -7.22
C ASP A 881 -20.00 1.73 -8.47
N PHE A 882 -19.87 1.12 -9.65
CA PHE A 882 -20.08 1.75 -10.96
C PHE A 882 -21.55 1.75 -11.44
N LEU A 883 -22.50 1.29 -10.60
CA LEU A 883 -23.94 1.27 -10.92
C LEU A 883 -24.71 2.38 -10.18
N ASP A 884 -25.80 2.87 -10.78
CA ASP A 884 -26.71 3.75 -10.05
C ASP A 884 -27.52 3.00 -8.96
N GLU A 885 -28.06 3.75 -7.99
CA GLU A 885 -28.81 3.19 -6.86
C GLU A 885 -30.03 2.35 -7.29
N GLU A 886 -30.71 2.71 -8.39
CA GLU A 886 -31.83 1.92 -8.92
C GLU A 886 -31.36 0.66 -9.67
N GLU A 887 -30.07 0.53 -9.99
CA GLU A 887 -29.49 -0.57 -10.77
C GLU A 887 -28.70 -1.57 -9.93
N ARG A 888 -27.92 -1.11 -8.95
CA ARG A 888 -27.40 -1.91 -7.82
C ARG A 888 -28.52 -2.73 -7.17
N GLU A 889 -29.54 -2.03 -6.68
CA GLU A 889 -30.73 -2.59 -6.03
C GLU A 889 -31.53 -3.55 -6.95
N ARG A 890 -31.42 -3.39 -8.27
CA ARG A 890 -32.11 -4.21 -9.29
C ARG A 890 -31.37 -5.53 -9.55
N PHE A 891 -30.05 -5.52 -9.64
CA PHE A 891 -29.25 -6.76 -9.74
C PHE A 891 -29.23 -7.50 -8.40
N TYR A 892 -29.08 -6.82 -7.27
CA TYR A 892 -29.21 -7.41 -5.93
C TYR A 892 -30.57 -8.12 -5.76
N LYS A 893 -31.69 -7.45 -6.08
CA LYS A 893 -33.02 -8.08 -6.10
C LYS A 893 -33.17 -9.25 -7.08
N LEU A 894 -32.35 -9.34 -8.13
CA LEU A 894 -32.36 -10.49 -9.04
C LEU A 894 -31.56 -11.68 -8.47
N LEU A 895 -30.44 -11.44 -7.78
CA LEU A 895 -29.69 -12.48 -7.06
C LEU A 895 -30.55 -13.17 -5.98
N LEU A 896 -31.40 -12.42 -5.27
CA LEU A 896 -32.31 -12.94 -4.24
C LEU A 896 -33.52 -13.73 -4.79
N LYS A 897 -33.80 -13.69 -6.09
CA LYS A 897 -35.14 -13.98 -6.63
C LYS A 897 -35.29 -15.38 -7.22
N ALA A 898 -36.41 -16.03 -6.87
CA ALA A 898 -36.81 -17.31 -7.45
C ALA A 898 -37.01 -17.17 -8.97
N SER A 899 -36.41 -18.07 -9.77
CA SER A 899 -36.45 -17.96 -11.23
C SER A 899 -37.87 -18.17 -11.77
N PRO A 900 -38.43 -17.22 -12.55
CA PRO A 900 -39.73 -17.41 -13.20
C PRO A 900 -39.63 -18.25 -14.49
N VAL A 901 -38.42 -18.58 -14.94
CA VAL A 901 -38.17 -19.09 -16.31
C VAL A 901 -38.39 -20.60 -16.42
N SER A 902 -38.13 -21.36 -15.35
CA SER A 902 -38.13 -22.82 -15.37
C SER A 902 -38.70 -23.41 -14.07
N ALA A 903 -39.68 -24.31 -14.21
CA ALA A 903 -40.33 -24.99 -13.09
C ALA A 903 -39.44 -26.05 -12.37
N THR A 904 -38.17 -26.18 -12.77
CA THR A 904 -37.15 -27.00 -12.10
C THR A 904 -35.99 -26.19 -11.52
N THR A 905 -35.91 -24.90 -11.83
CA THR A 905 -34.78 -24.03 -11.49
C THR A 905 -35.21 -23.14 -10.30
N PRO A 906 -34.60 -23.27 -9.10
CA PRO A 906 -35.16 -22.67 -7.88
C PRO A 906 -34.96 -21.15 -7.80
N MET A 907 -33.89 -20.64 -8.40
CA MET A 907 -33.38 -19.27 -8.27
C MET A 907 -32.78 -18.81 -9.60
N TYR A 908 -32.59 -17.50 -9.81
CA TYR A 908 -31.65 -17.06 -10.83
C TYR A 908 -30.23 -17.56 -10.49
N LEU A 909 -29.36 -17.67 -11.50
CA LEU A 909 -27.97 -18.12 -11.34
C LEU A 909 -27.88 -19.44 -10.51
N PRO A 910 -28.52 -20.53 -10.97
CA PRO A 910 -28.76 -21.74 -10.18
C PRO A 910 -27.53 -22.64 -9.99
N LYS A 911 -26.42 -22.33 -10.67
CA LYS A 911 -25.13 -22.99 -10.53
C LYS A 911 -24.03 -22.10 -9.97
N LEU A 912 -24.31 -20.81 -9.77
CA LEU A 912 -23.33 -19.84 -9.26
C LEU A 912 -22.77 -20.33 -7.93
N ASP A 913 -21.50 -20.70 -7.97
CA ASP A 913 -20.70 -21.22 -6.88
C ASP A 913 -19.59 -20.22 -6.50
N PHE A 914 -19.09 -19.39 -7.42
CA PHE A 914 -18.18 -18.27 -7.16
C PHE A 914 -18.83 -16.91 -7.43
N LEU A 915 -18.72 -15.96 -6.51
CA LEU A 915 -19.12 -14.56 -6.67
C LEU A 915 -18.00 -13.62 -6.17
N ARG A 916 -17.49 -12.72 -7.03
CA ARG A 916 -16.69 -11.54 -6.64
C ARG A 916 -17.59 -10.30 -6.79
N ILE A 917 -17.74 -9.51 -5.74
CA ILE A 917 -18.74 -8.43 -5.67
C ILE A 917 -18.24 -7.21 -4.90
N ALA A 918 -18.62 -6.03 -5.38
CA ALA A 918 -18.48 -4.75 -4.70
C ALA A 918 -19.86 -4.08 -4.54
N GLY A 919 -20.00 -3.20 -3.56
CA GLY A 919 -21.16 -2.32 -3.37
C GLY A 919 -22.34 -2.97 -2.64
N LEU A 920 -22.10 -3.94 -1.73
CA LEU A 920 -23.12 -4.57 -0.86
C LEU A 920 -22.68 -4.58 0.61
N ASP A 921 -23.60 -4.28 1.53
CA ASP A 921 -23.33 -4.36 2.97
C ASP A 921 -23.39 -5.78 3.56
N GLY A 922 -22.93 -5.94 4.80
CA GLY A 922 -22.92 -7.21 5.53
C GLY A 922 -24.27 -7.93 5.65
N ASP A 923 -25.41 -7.24 5.90
CA ASP A 923 -26.73 -7.92 5.94
C ASP A 923 -27.27 -8.19 4.54
N GLU A 924 -26.93 -7.40 3.53
CA GLU A 924 -27.21 -7.71 2.12
C GLU A 924 -26.49 -8.99 1.67
N LEU A 925 -25.20 -9.10 1.96
CA LEU A 925 -24.37 -10.29 1.72
C LEU A 925 -24.89 -11.50 2.51
N GLN A 926 -25.15 -11.35 3.82
CA GLN A 926 -25.76 -12.43 4.60
C GLN A 926 -27.13 -12.83 4.03
N THR A 927 -27.97 -11.86 3.64
CA THR A 927 -29.32 -12.09 3.07
C THR A 927 -29.25 -12.88 1.76
N LEU A 928 -28.28 -12.57 0.90
CA LEU A 928 -27.98 -13.34 -0.30
C LEU A 928 -27.63 -14.80 0.01
N VAL A 929 -26.67 -15.03 0.91
CA VAL A 929 -26.24 -16.40 1.30
C VAL A 929 -27.37 -17.16 1.98
N LYS A 930 -28.13 -16.53 2.90
CA LYS A 930 -29.34 -17.09 3.53
C LYS A 930 -30.36 -17.54 2.48
N ALA A 931 -30.64 -16.70 1.48
CA ALA A 931 -31.61 -16.99 0.42
C ALA A 931 -31.14 -18.14 -0.49
N ARG A 932 -29.88 -18.12 -0.93
CA ARG A 932 -29.26 -19.17 -1.76
C ARG A 932 -29.28 -20.54 -1.07
N LYS A 933 -28.93 -20.58 0.22
CA LYS A 933 -29.03 -21.80 1.07
C LYS A 933 -30.46 -22.30 1.22
N ALA A 934 -31.43 -21.42 1.49
CA ALA A 934 -32.84 -21.80 1.62
C ALA A 934 -33.39 -22.45 0.32
N MET A 935 -32.94 -21.97 -0.84
CA MET A 935 -33.30 -22.48 -2.16
C MET A 935 -32.46 -23.68 -2.63
N LYS A 936 -31.50 -24.14 -1.81
CA LYS A 936 -30.60 -25.28 -2.07
C LYS A 936 -29.70 -25.13 -3.29
N VAL A 937 -29.29 -23.89 -3.55
CA VAL A 937 -28.26 -23.50 -4.52
C VAL A 937 -27.25 -22.62 -3.79
N PRO A 938 -26.52 -23.16 -2.78
CA PRO A 938 -25.58 -22.38 -1.98
C PRO A 938 -24.49 -21.78 -2.87
N LEU A 939 -23.93 -20.67 -2.41
CA LEU A 939 -22.65 -20.15 -2.90
C LEU A 939 -21.52 -20.92 -2.19
N ALA A 940 -20.39 -21.13 -2.85
CA ALA A 940 -19.22 -21.83 -2.32
C ALA A 940 -18.06 -20.87 -2.05
N GLN A 941 -17.78 -19.94 -2.97
CA GLN A 941 -16.78 -18.89 -2.81
C GLN A 941 -17.43 -17.51 -2.92
N LEU A 942 -17.09 -16.61 -2.00
CA LEU A 942 -17.54 -15.23 -1.97
C LEU A 942 -16.33 -14.33 -1.71
N TRP A 943 -16.06 -13.44 -2.68
CA TRP A 943 -15.00 -12.45 -2.64
C TRP A 943 -15.64 -11.06 -2.57
N VAL A 944 -15.26 -10.24 -1.59
CA VAL A 944 -15.88 -8.93 -1.32
C VAL A 944 -14.84 -7.81 -1.45
N SER A 945 -15.26 -6.64 -1.92
CA SER A 945 -14.40 -5.46 -2.01
C SER A 945 -13.84 -5.05 -0.65
N THR A 946 -12.55 -4.71 -0.55
CA THR A 946 -11.98 -4.07 0.65
C THR A 946 -12.63 -2.71 0.97
N ARG A 947 -13.38 -2.14 0.02
CA ARG A 947 -14.13 -0.88 0.17
C ARG A 947 -15.56 -1.06 0.72
N ASP A 948 -16.05 -2.30 0.85
CA ASP A 948 -17.42 -2.58 1.36
C ASP A 948 -17.48 -2.61 2.91
N GLU A 949 -18.50 -1.97 3.50
CA GLU A 949 -18.74 -2.02 4.95
C GLU A 949 -19.30 -3.39 5.41
N VAL A 950 -18.41 -4.33 5.73
CA VAL A 950 -18.72 -5.60 6.40
C VAL A 950 -18.33 -5.53 7.88
N ASP A 951 -19.31 -5.70 8.78
CA ASP A 951 -19.10 -5.75 10.24
C ASP A 951 -18.51 -7.12 10.64
N SER A 952 -17.64 -7.15 11.67
CA SER A 952 -16.99 -8.37 12.20
C SER A 952 -17.90 -9.60 12.42
N LYS A 953 -19.18 -9.41 12.74
CA LYS A 953 -20.16 -10.48 12.93
C LYS A 953 -20.75 -10.95 11.61
N ASP A 954 -20.82 -10.07 10.62
CA ASP A 954 -21.19 -10.42 9.26
C ASP A 954 -20.04 -11.16 8.57
N ASP A 955 -18.79 -10.70 8.71
CA ASP A 955 -17.57 -11.41 8.32
C ASP A 955 -17.50 -12.81 8.95
N GLU A 956 -17.50 -12.91 10.29
CA GLU A 956 -17.52 -14.18 11.03
C GLU A 956 -18.61 -15.12 10.50
N TRP A 957 -19.80 -14.58 10.25
CA TRP A 957 -20.93 -15.36 9.76
C TRP A 957 -20.71 -15.82 8.32
N LEU A 958 -20.16 -14.98 7.45
CA LEU A 958 -19.87 -15.30 6.04
C LEU A 958 -18.77 -16.36 5.96
N LYS A 959 -17.63 -16.19 6.65
CA LYS A 959 -16.59 -17.23 6.87
C LYS A 959 -17.19 -18.56 7.34
N LYS A 960 -18.19 -18.53 8.24
CA LYS A 960 -18.89 -19.72 8.77
C LYS A 960 -20.02 -20.24 7.87
N ASN A 961 -20.30 -19.60 6.72
CA ASN A 961 -21.41 -19.94 5.84
C ASN A 961 -21.08 -20.16 4.35
N VAL A 962 -19.95 -19.73 3.81
CA VAL A 962 -19.46 -20.23 2.51
C VAL A 962 -18.33 -21.26 2.72
N GLU A 963 -17.68 -21.73 1.65
CA GLU A 963 -16.52 -22.63 1.71
C GLU A 963 -15.21 -21.83 1.65
N THR A 964 -15.20 -20.73 0.89
CA THR A 964 -14.18 -19.66 0.90
C THR A 964 -14.89 -18.32 1.06
N PHE A 965 -14.49 -17.53 2.05
CA PHE A 965 -14.82 -16.10 2.17
C PHE A 965 -13.50 -15.34 2.23
N ASP A 966 -13.36 -14.31 1.41
CA ASP A 966 -12.12 -13.55 1.31
C ASP A 966 -12.40 -12.13 0.76
N TYR A 967 -11.40 -11.25 0.84
CA TYR A 967 -11.47 -9.89 0.31
C TYR A 967 -10.64 -9.73 -0.96
N TYR A 968 -10.91 -8.68 -1.73
CA TYR A 968 -10.06 -8.23 -2.82
C TYR A 968 -10.01 -6.71 -2.85
N GLU A 969 -8.85 -6.14 -3.14
CA GLU A 969 -8.78 -4.71 -3.46
C GLU A 969 -9.35 -4.46 -4.86
N PRO A 970 -10.36 -3.59 -5.03
CA PRO A 970 -10.75 -3.14 -6.36
C PRO A 970 -9.73 -2.11 -6.87
N SER A 971 -9.08 -2.45 -7.98
CA SER A 971 -8.28 -1.52 -8.77
C SER A 971 -9.11 -0.30 -9.22
N ASP A 972 -8.49 0.88 -9.25
CA ASP A 972 -9.13 2.10 -9.77
C ASP A 972 -9.14 2.17 -11.31
N GLU A 973 -8.27 1.41 -11.98
CA GLU A 973 -8.50 1.04 -13.39
C GLU A 973 -9.47 -0.14 -13.44
N SER A 974 -10.41 -0.13 -14.39
CA SER A 974 -11.35 -1.23 -14.54
C SER A 974 -10.61 -2.51 -14.96
N ASP A 975 -10.61 -3.51 -14.08
CA ASP A 975 -10.18 -4.88 -14.37
C ASP A 975 -10.90 -5.39 -15.64
N LEU A 976 -10.33 -5.21 -16.83
CA LEU A 976 -10.92 -5.72 -18.08
C LEU A 976 -10.81 -7.25 -18.15
N GLU A 977 -9.92 -7.80 -17.34
CA GLU A 977 -9.67 -9.22 -17.15
C GLU A 977 -10.72 -9.89 -16.23
N MET A 978 -10.64 -11.22 -16.20
CA MET A 978 -11.29 -12.07 -15.21
C MET A 978 -10.20 -12.99 -14.67
N ASP A 979 -9.69 -12.67 -13.50
CA ASP A 979 -8.46 -13.25 -12.95
C ASP A 979 -8.67 -14.75 -12.70
N ASP A 980 -8.00 -15.59 -13.47
CA ASP A 980 -8.13 -17.05 -13.38
C ASP A 980 -7.12 -17.67 -12.38
N GLU A 981 -6.24 -16.85 -11.77
CA GLU A 981 -5.16 -17.27 -10.86
C GLU A 981 -5.65 -17.79 -9.49
N ILE A 982 -6.87 -17.40 -9.06
CA ILE A 982 -7.46 -17.79 -7.77
C ILE A 982 -7.74 -19.32 -7.67
N GLU A 983 -7.73 -20.07 -8.78
CA GLU A 983 -7.82 -21.55 -8.76
C GLU A 983 -6.46 -22.23 -8.46
N GLY A 984 -5.80 -21.85 -7.34
CA GLY A 984 -4.37 -22.09 -7.10
C GLY A 984 -3.92 -23.25 -6.18
N GLU A 985 -4.59 -23.56 -5.06
CA GLU A 985 -4.12 -24.63 -4.14
C GLU A 985 -4.64 -26.03 -4.51
N GLU A 986 -3.73 -26.95 -4.87
CA GLU A 986 -4.09 -28.34 -5.22
C GLU A 986 -4.61 -29.14 -4.01
N MET A 987 -5.84 -29.62 -4.09
CA MET A 987 -6.39 -30.64 -3.16
C MET A 987 -5.62 -31.96 -3.24
N ASP A 988 -4.61 -32.15 -2.39
CA ASP A 988 -3.96 -33.45 -2.17
C ASP A 988 -4.92 -34.40 -1.41
N GLN A 989 -5.36 -35.48 -2.07
CA GLN A 989 -6.46 -36.36 -1.61
C GLN A 989 -5.96 -37.64 -0.93
N ASP A 990 -6.55 -37.99 0.24
CA ASP A 990 -6.35 -39.26 0.97
C ASP A 990 -7.70 -39.96 1.30
#